data_AF-A0A935ITC7-F1
#
_entry.id   AF-A0A935ITC7-F1
#
_cell.length_a   1.000
_cell.length_b   1.000
_cell.length_c   1.000
_cell.angle_alpha   90.00
_cell.angle_beta   90.00
_cell.angle_gamma   90.00
#
_symmetry.space_group_name_H-M   'P 1'
#
loop_
_entity.id
_entity.type
_entity.pdbx_description
1 polymer ?
#
loop_
_entity_poly.entity_id
_entity_poly.type
_entity_poly.pdbx_seq_one_letter_code
_entity_poly.pdbx_strand_id
1 'polypeptide(L)'
;MRIKHIILLFFVPLVFTAQTEYLDYRSVTNPLYWKNRKPYEGYWQQDVHYNINAELNDSTDIISAKEELTYWNNSPYDLSFVYFHLYSNAQNKDSYLSDLYKNNDYKLKYGKYREKNLGTQVESMMVNGVELKTELDNTVLKVWLPKPVKSGESVTLNIKFKTYFDKEAMRNRMKMFNSFGSKQYDIVHWYPRISVFDHKMAWDTHQHMDHEFYGDFGSYHIELSLPNNYICDGTGVMTNESEMLPDTLRKKLDISNFLKKPFNSPPSTIIKKDGTKKTWKFSAINVHDVAYTCDPNYRIGESKIDGIRCIALVQEPHAVGWYNATQYLTKIIEVNSYNIGPYHYPKMISADAQDGMEYPMITLNGGWDPGYRGLFIHELTHNWFFGMVGSNETYRPSLDEGFTQFYTADTYQFIDGPFEIDNRKKPKSLMDKYVAEYTKPLKVVDADIYNPYYATNVIKDEQVTLNTHGDDFNGGIRHGGGYSQVYFKTATMLKNLEYVLGRALFDKAMQFYFYQWKFCHPYPEDFRNSITQFTGQDLNWFFDQWMETTKTIDYKIGKIKHIGKGNYTVSFKRKGSMQMPLDFAIIDGNDSARHYYIPNTWFEKPTGATTLPRWIGWGPKLKTTYTATINVNNGIKNVIIDPSKRLADVDMTNNMKKGRINVRLDSKVYNPPNWKQYDMRLRPSLWHNGYDGLKVGLALSGDYLMTKHVFDLTGWFSSGFLQAYIKSSDKVNNYNTVSFIFNYKTSLNRYLKKSNFYLQLKSLDGLDGATIGLEKRSNNDKTRFYTHYKAMLRDIEADMTYLINPTEWGYQKFNSAMHFGLDHNYRYKRGTGVINFNTRAAAFTNDYDYSAITLSCINKNDLGKININTRLFGQFGFGKLMPSESMLFAAGANNEELMDNKYTRSYGFGAREWGGYGDVTNHFTAGGGLNLRGYSGYLLAEKNPDGSFSYQYKGSTGAAFNMELEFGELFSWFNPKFLKNSIKIQPYLFGDVGVININKPGETVVMGSPMADAGVGATFNIVRWGQLSGLKPLTIRFDMPLFITRLPYAEKDYVQFRWMVGINRAF
;
A
#
# COMPACT_ATOMS: atom_id res chain seq x y z
N MET A 1 -64.18 -24.04 76.52
CA MET A 1 -65.15 -25.02 75.99
C MET A 1 -64.67 -25.45 74.60
N ARG A 2 -64.18 -26.70 74.49
CA ARG A 2 -63.90 -27.58 73.31
C ARG A 2 -63.39 -26.96 71.97
N ILE A 3 -62.42 -27.48 71.19
CA ILE A 3 -61.59 -28.71 71.16
C ILE A 3 -60.49 -28.56 70.06
N LYS A 4 -59.27 -29.06 70.37
CA LYS A 4 -58.20 -29.75 69.57
C LYS A 4 -57.57 -29.15 68.28
N HIS A 5 -56.25 -28.86 68.30
CA HIS A 5 -55.06 -29.64 67.79
C HIS A 5 -54.82 -29.48 66.26
N ILE A 6 -53.62 -29.45 65.66
CA ILE A 6 -52.17 -29.43 65.98
C ILE A 6 -51.45 -29.05 64.65
N ILE A 7 -50.24 -28.49 64.75
CA ILE A 7 -49.25 -28.19 63.68
C ILE A 7 -48.73 -29.47 62.98
N LEU A 8 -48.43 -29.43 61.66
CA LEU A 8 -47.29 -30.18 61.09
C LEU A 8 -46.77 -29.59 59.75
N LEU A 9 -45.43 -29.61 59.60
CA LEU A 9 -44.58 -29.19 58.49
C LEU A 9 -44.58 -30.19 57.29
N PHE A 10 -44.25 -29.72 56.07
CA PHE A 10 -43.01 -30.03 55.29
C PHE A 10 -43.14 -29.75 53.76
N PHE A 11 -42.18 -28.97 53.24
CA PHE A 11 -41.47 -29.07 51.94
C PHE A 11 -42.20 -29.41 50.61
N VAL A 12 -42.16 -28.46 49.67
CA VAL A 12 -41.73 -28.71 48.27
C VAL A 12 -40.90 -27.48 47.81
N PRO A 13 -39.69 -27.65 47.26
CA PRO A 13 -38.85 -26.53 46.85
C PRO A 13 -39.24 -25.97 45.47
N LEU A 14 -38.95 -24.67 45.30
CA LEU A 14 -38.77 -23.99 44.02
C LEU A 14 -37.90 -24.81 43.06
N VAL A 15 -38.41 -25.08 41.86
CA VAL A 15 -37.63 -25.03 40.61
C VAL A 15 -38.55 -24.44 39.53
N PHE A 16 -38.63 -23.12 39.49
CA PHE A 16 -39.17 -22.39 38.34
C PHE A 16 -38.24 -21.21 38.10
N THR A 17 -37.12 -21.47 37.43
CA THR A 17 -36.36 -20.50 36.63
C THR A 17 -35.31 -21.23 35.80
N ALA A 18 -35.19 -20.82 34.53
CA ALA A 18 -34.14 -21.14 33.56
C ALA A 18 -34.27 -22.43 32.74
N GLN A 19 -35.35 -22.54 31.98
CA GLN A 19 -35.25 -23.03 30.59
C GLN A 19 -35.85 -21.95 29.70
N THR A 20 -35.05 -20.96 29.30
CA THR A 20 -35.37 -20.24 28.06
C THR A 20 -35.27 -21.28 26.95
N GLU A 21 -36.43 -21.69 26.43
CA GLU A 21 -36.55 -22.59 25.29
C GLU A 21 -35.55 -22.18 24.21
N TYR A 22 -34.63 -23.09 23.90
CA TYR A 22 -33.69 -22.91 22.80
C TYR A 22 -34.51 -22.73 21.52
N LEU A 23 -34.36 -21.59 20.84
CA LEU A 23 -34.94 -21.42 19.51
C LEU A 23 -34.28 -22.44 18.58
N ASP A 24 -35.04 -23.44 18.15
CA ASP A 24 -34.63 -24.37 17.12
C ASP A 24 -34.40 -23.60 15.81
N TYR A 25 -33.16 -23.66 15.29
CA TYR A 25 -32.76 -23.03 14.04
C TYR A 25 -33.70 -23.43 12.88
N ARG A 26 -34.15 -24.68 12.85
CA ARG A 26 -35.01 -25.23 11.77
C ARG A 26 -36.50 -25.08 12.08
N SER A 27 -36.87 -24.36 13.14
CA SER A 27 -38.26 -24.13 13.52
C SER A 27 -39.03 -23.39 12.43
N VAL A 28 -40.29 -23.79 12.22
CA VAL A 28 -41.26 -23.05 11.38
C VAL A 28 -41.57 -21.65 11.92
N THR A 29 -41.30 -21.41 13.21
CA THR A 29 -41.47 -20.10 13.84
C THR A 29 -40.22 -19.23 13.76
N ASN A 30 -39.07 -19.76 13.30
CA ASN A 30 -37.88 -18.95 13.05
C ASN A 30 -38.03 -18.22 11.70
N PRO A 31 -38.29 -16.89 11.68
CA PRO A 31 -38.53 -16.17 10.43
C PRO A 31 -37.26 -16.00 9.57
N LEU A 32 -36.08 -16.28 10.14
CA LEU A 32 -34.78 -16.17 9.47
C LEU A 32 -34.31 -17.50 8.89
N TYR A 33 -34.95 -18.62 9.23
CA TYR A 33 -34.63 -19.91 8.64
C TYR A 33 -34.89 -19.90 7.13
N TRP A 34 -33.87 -20.25 6.34
CA TRP A 34 -33.91 -20.08 4.88
C TRP A 34 -35.08 -20.82 4.21
N LYS A 35 -35.53 -21.97 4.73
CA LYS A 35 -36.70 -22.68 4.17
C LYS A 35 -38.01 -21.92 4.35
N ASN A 36 -38.12 -21.11 5.40
CA ASN A 36 -39.29 -20.27 5.65
C ASN A 36 -39.29 -19.01 4.75
N ARG A 37 -38.17 -18.75 4.04
CA ARG A 37 -37.98 -17.55 3.22
C ARG A 37 -37.03 -17.77 2.04
N LYS A 38 -37.26 -18.78 1.21
CA LYS A 38 -36.34 -19.09 0.11
C LYS A 38 -36.13 -17.88 -0.83
N PRO A 39 -34.89 -17.58 -1.26
CA PRO A 39 -34.63 -16.49 -2.22
C PRO A 39 -35.27 -16.75 -3.59
N TYR A 40 -35.41 -18.04 -3.96
CA TYR A 40 -36.17 -18.54 -5.10
C TYR A 40 -36.57 -20.01 -4.84
N GLU A 41 -37.55 -20.54 -5.59
CA GLU A 41 -38.21 -21.83 -5.30
C GLU A 41 -37.25 -23.03 -5.18
N GLY A 42 -36.28 -23.11 -6.09
CA GLY A 42 -35.28 -24.19 -6.16
C GLY A 42 -34.05 -24.02 -5.26
N TYR A 43 -33.96 -22.97 -4.46
CA TYR A 43 -32.80 -22.74 -3.61
C TYR A 43 -32.69 -23.78 -2.50
N TRP A 44 -31.46 -24.21 -2.23
CA TRP A 44 -31.10 -25.06 -1.10
C TRP A 44 -29.69 -24.74 -0.59
N GLN A 45 -29.50 -24.97 0.71
CA GLN A 45 -28.24 -24.91 1.44
C GLN A 45 -28.31 -25.95 2.57
N GLN A 46 -27.19 -26.28 3.20
CA GLN A 46 -27.19 -27.25 4.30
C GLN A 46 -27.54 -26.57 5.62
N ASP A 47 -27.94 -27.39 6.59
CA ASP A 47 -28.12 -26.95 7.96
C ASP A 47 -27.05 -27.63 8.82
N VAL A 48 -26.51 -26.89 9.78
CA VAL A 48 -25.55 -27.41 10.78
C VAL A 48 -26.01 -27.14 12.20
N HIS A 49 -25.68 -28.06 13.10
CA HIS A 49 -25.82 -27.89 14.54
C HIS A 49 -24.54 -28.36 15.21
N TYR A 50 -23.80 -27.42 15.79
CA TYR A 50 -22.57 -27.67 16.51
C TYR A 50 -22.82 -27.61 18.01
N ASN A 51 -22.38 -28.64 18.73
CA ASN A 51 -22.24 -28.63 20.17
C ASN A 51 -20.78 -28.90 20.53
N ILE A 52 -20.04 -27.87 20.95
CA ILE A 52 -18.60 -27.94 21.18
C ILE A 52 -18.29 -27.64 22.64
N ASN A 53 -17.73 -28.62 23.34
CA ASN A 53 -17.16 -28.45 24.67
C ASN A 53 -15.64 -28.39 24.56
N ALA A 54 -15.07 -27.22 24.87
CA ALA A 54 -13.67 -26.89 24.68
C ALA A 54 -13.02 -26.40 25.98
N GLU A 55 -11.73 -26.68 26.13
CA GLU A 55 -10.89 -26.20 27.22
C GLU A 55 -9.61 -25.56 26.66
N LEU A 56 -9.34 -24.31 27.05
CA LEU A 56 -8.07 -23.63 26.78
C LEU A 56 -7.11 -23.77 27.98
N ASN A 57 -5.92 -24.30 27.73
CA ASN A 57 -4.83 -24.33 28.69
C ASN A 57 -3.81 -23.23 28.39
N ASP A 58 -3.78 -22.19 29.23
CA ASP A 58 -2.93 -21.01 29.02
C ASP A 58 -1.43 -21.21 29.32
N SER A 59 -1.09 -22.36 29.91
CA SER A 59 0.30 -22.77 30.15
C SER A 59 0.88 -23.54 28.97
N THR A 60 0.04 -24.27 28.24
CA THR A 60 0.47 -25.01 27.03
C THR A 60 0.08 -24.32 25.73
N ASP A 61 -0.84 -23.35 25.72
CA ASP A 61 -1.35 -22.67 24.53
C ASP A 61 -2.13 -23.62 23.60
N ILE A 62 -2.93 -24.53 24.18
CA ILE A 62 -3.70 -25.56 23.45
C ILE A 62 -5.18 -25.47 23.82
N ILE A 63 -6.06 -25.53 22.81
CA ILE A 63 -7.48 -25.82 22.97
C ILE A 63 -7.70 -27.31 22.73
N SER A 64 -8.31 -28.02 23.70
CA SER A 64 -8.78 -29.40 23.52
C SER A 64 -10.30 -29.41 23.52
N ALA A 65 -10.93 -30.08 22.57
CA ALA A 65 -12.38 -30.03 22.41
C ALA A 65 -13.01 -31.37 22.01
N LYS A 66 -14.27 -31.52 22.41
CA LYS A 66 -15.21 -32.52 21.90
C LYS A 66 -16.32 -31.76 21.16
N GLU A 67 -16.51 -32.10 19.91
CA GLU A 67 -17.51 -31.53 19.02
C GLU A 67 -18.50 -32.61 18.61
N GLU A 68 -19.78 -32.29 18.72
CA GLU A 68 -20.86 -33.03 18.10
C GLU A 68 -21.45 -32.15 17.01
N LEU A 69 -21.34 -32.60 15.76
CA LEU A 69 -21.89 -31.93 14.59
C LEU A 69 -23.06 -32.74 14.04
N THR A 70 -24.28 -32.21 14.10
CA THR A 70 -25.39 -32.72 13.30
C THR A 70 -25.47 -31.94 11.98
N TYR A 71 -25.38 -32.67 10.87
CA TYR A 71 -25.43 -32.12 9.52
C TYR A 71 -26.65 -32.68 8.78
N TRP A 72 -27.47 -31.79 8.22
CA TRP A 72 -28.65 -32.17 7.43
C TRP A 72 -28.37 -31.99 5.95
N ASN A 73 -28.60 -33.05 5.17
CA ASN A 73 -28.50 -33.00 3.73
C ASN A 73 -29.80 -32.46 3.12
N ASN A 74 -29.82 -31.18 2.78
CA ASN A 74 -30.94 -30.54 2.11
C ASN A 74 -30.80 -30.52 0.57
N SER A 75 -29.73 -31.10 0.03
CA SER A 75 -29.50 -31.19 -1.41
C SER A 75 -30.38 -32.28 -2.06
N PRO A 76 -30.53 -32.29 -3.39
CA PRO A 76 -31.20 -33.39 -4.10
C PRO A 76 -30.33 -34.64 -4.29
N TYR A 77 -29.13 -34.70 -3.71
CA TYR A 77 -28.15 -35.77 -3.92
C TYR A 77 -27.89 -36.56 -2.63
N ASP A 78 -27.58 -37.85 -2.75
CA ASP A 78 -27.13 -38.66 -1.62
C ASP A 78 -25.64 -38.44 -1.36
N LEU A 79 -25.25 -38.21 -0.10
CA LEU A 79 -23.88 -37.88 0.28
C LEU A 79 -23.17 -39.06 0.95
N SER A 80 -22.19 -39.66 0.26
CA SER A 80 -21.38 -40.78 0.78
C SER A 80 -20.11 -40.34 1.52
N PHE A 81 -19.77 -39.06 1.44
CA PHE A 81 -18.63 -38.45 2.12
C PHE A 81 -18.91 -36.96 2.36
N VAL A 82 -18.17 -36.38 3.30
CA VAL A 82 -18.18 -34.94 3.61
C VAL A 82 -16.74 -34.41 3.64
N TYR A 83 -16.59 -33.10 3.58
CA TYR A 83 -15.31 -32.42 3.73
C TYR A 83 -15.33 -31.45 4.91
N PHE A 84 -14.17 -31.25 5.54
CA PHE A 84 -13.97 -30.26 6.59
C PHE A 84 -12.77 -29.36 6.26
N HIS A 85 -12.87 -28.09 6.63
CA HIS A 85 -11.72 -27.19 6.69
C HIS A 85 -11.06 -27.23 8.07
N LEU A 86 -9.74 -27.41 8.06
CA LEU A 86 -8.84 -27.26 9.19
C LEU A 86 -7.98 -26.01 8.97
N TYR A 87 -8.60 -24.83 8.93
CA TYR A 87 -7.98 -23.55 8.54
C TYR A 87 -6.64 -23.27 9.22
N SER A 88 -6.56 -23.58 10.52
CA SER A 88 -5.34 -23.45 11.30
C SER A 88 -4.13 -24.14 10.64
N ASN A 89 -4.32 -25.25 9.92
CA ASN A 89 -3.22 -25.99 9.27
C ASN A 89 -2.51 -25.21 8.16
N ALA A 90 -3.09 -24.13 7.61
CA ALA A 90 -2.41 -23.28 6.62
C ALA A 90 -1.12 -22.65 7.15
N GLN A 91 -0.99 -22.53 8.47
CA GLN A 91 0.18 -21.92 9.11
C GLN A 91 1.29 -22.93 9.41
N ASN A 92 1.09 -24.20 9.07
CA ASN A 92 2.07 -25.26 9.28
C ASN A 92 3.26 -25.12 8.34
N LYS A 93 4.42 -25.63 8.77
CA LYS A 93 5.68 -25.53 8.03
C LYS A 93 5.61 -26.14 6.62
N ASP A 94 4.91 -27.25 6.48
CA ASP A 94 4.81 -28.02 5.23
C ASP A 94 3.46 -27.79 4.52
N SER A 95 2.78 -26.68 4.80
CA SER A 95 1.52 -26.32 4.16
C SER A 95 1.71 -25.70 2.77
N TYR A 96 0.65 -25.72 1.95
CA TYR A 96 0.65 -25.03 0.65
C TYR A 96 0.83 -23.52 0.77
N LEU A 97 0.28 -22.90 1.83
CA LEU A 97 0.47 -21.46 2.08
C LEU A 97 1.92 -21.13 2.43
N SER A 98 2.57 -21.95 3.25
CA SER A 98 4.01 -21.85 3.54
C SER A 98 4.82 -21.88 2.24
N ASP A 99 4.49 -22.77 1.31
CA ASP A 99 5.17 -22.86 0.02
C ASP A 99 4.88 -21.65 -0.88
N LEU A 100 3.65 -21.13 -0.88
CA LEU A 100 3.31 -19.89 -1.59
C LEU A 100 4.15 -18.70 -1.08
N TYR A 101 4.27 -18.54 0.25
CA TYR A 101 5.10 -17.49 0.84
C TYR A 101 6.58 -17.67 0.49
N LYS A 102 7.13 -18.90 0.58
CA LYS A 102 8.52 -19.18 0.17
C LYS A 102 8.77 -18.86 -1.29
N ASN A 103 7.84 -19.23 -2.18
CA ASN A 103 7.91 -18.94 -3.62
C ASN A 103 7.78 -17.45 -3.94
N ASN A 104 7.24 -16.66 -3.01
CA ASN A 104 7.21 -15.19 -3.06
C ASN A 104 8.41 -14.54 -2.33
N ASP A 105 9.53 -15.26 -2.17
CA ASP A 105 10.77 -14.80 -1.53
C ASP A 105 10.65 -14.47 -0.02
N TYR A 106 9.62 -14.96 0.70
CA TYR A 106 9.47 -14.73 2.13
C TYR A 106 10.31 -15.71 2.96
N LYS A 107 10.89 -15.19 4.05
CA LYS A 107 11.60 -16.00 5.05
C LYS A 107 10.69 -16.20 6.26
N LEU A 108 10.23 -17.44 6.41
CA LEU A 108 9.30 -17.82 7.45
C LEU A 108 10.07 -18.34 8.68
N LYS A 109 9.61 -17.97 9.87
CA LYS A 109 10.13 -18.50 11.14
C LYS A 109 8.97 -19.06 11.94
N TYR A 110 8.90 -20.38 11.99
CA TYR A 110 7.85 -21.08 12.71
C TYR A 110 8.07 -21.07 14.22
N GLY A 111 6.96 -21.11 14.95
CA GLY A 111 6.96 -21.31 16.38
C GLY A 111 7.01 -22.78 16.79
N LYS A 112 6.75 -23.05 18.07
CA LYS A 112 6.92 -24.37 18.71
C LYS A 112 6.09 -25.48 18.05
N TYR A 113 4.86 -25.16 17.67
CA TYR A 113 3.86 -26.10 17.19
C TYR A 113 3.82 -26.13 15.66
N ARG A 114 3.91 -24.98 14.99
CA ARG A 114 3.89 -24.89 13.53
C ARG A 114 5.09 -25.54 12.86
N GLU A 115 6.25 -25.50 13.52
CA GLU A 115 7.46 -26.22 13.08
C GLU A 115 7.24 -27.74 13.05
N LYS A 116 6.30 -28.26 13.85
CA LYS A 116 5.92 -29.67 13.93
C LYS A 116 4.62 -29.98 13.17
N ASN A 117 4.14 -29.06 12.34
CA ASN A 117 2.86 -29.15 11.64
C ASN A 117 1.65 -29.37 12.55
N LEU A 118 1.67 -28.80 13.76
CA LEU A 118 0.57 -28.85 14.70
C LEU A 118 -0.27 -27.58 14.59
N GLY A 119 -1.37 -27.67 13.83
CA GLY A 119 -2.40 -26.64 13.72
C GLY A 119 -3.69 -27.05 14.39
N THR A 120 -4.58 -27.71 13.65
CA THR A 120 -5.72 -28.46 14.18
C THR A 120 -5.50 -29.94 13.90
N GLN A 121 -5.50 -30.74 14.96
CA GLN A 121 -5.34 -32.19 14.94
C GLN A 121 -6.65 -32.85 15.34
N VAL A 122 -7.26 -33.59 14.42
CA VAL A 122 -8.39 -34.48 14.71
C VAL A 122 -7.83 -35.77 15.32
N GLU A 123 -8.25 -36.08 16.55
CA GLU A 123 -7.81 -37.26 17.30
C GLU A 123 -8.70 -38.48 17.04
N SER A 124 -10.01 -38.27 16.86
CA SER A 124 -10.97 -39.30 16.46
C SER A 124 -12.20 -38.67 15.82
N MET A 125 -12.81 -39.35 14.85
CA MET A 125 -14.07 -38.93 14.23
C MET A 125 -14.98 -40.14 14.03
N MET A 126 -16.17 -40.10 14.64
CA MET A 126 -17.07 -41.24 14.70
C MET A 126 -18.51 -40.90 14.31
N VAL A 127 -19.21 -41.87 13.72
CA VAL A 127 -20.68 -41.86 13.55
C VAL A 127 -21.22 -43.16 14.15
N ASN A 128 -22.19 -43.06 15.07
CA ASN A 128 -22.81 -44.22 15.73
C ASN A 128 -21.78 -45.21 16.33
N GLY A 129 -20.68 -44.70 16.88
CA GLY A 129 -19.60 -45.50 17.46
C GLY A 129 -18.64 -46.16 16.46
N VAL A 130 -18.82 -45.94 15.15
CA VAL A 130 -17.92 -46.41 14.09
C VAL A 130 -16.92 -45.31 13.76
N GLU A 131 -15.62 -45.61 13.87
CA GLU A 131 -14.54 -44.71 13.44
C GLU A 131 -14.59 -44.51 11.93
N LEU A 132 -14.53 -43.26 11.48
CA LEU A 132 -14.59 -42.92 10.08
C LEU A 132 -13.23 -42.99 9.42
N LYS A 133 -13.21 -43.41 8.15
CA LYS A 133 -12.03 -43.22 7.31
C LYS A 133 -11.88 -41.72 7.03
N THR A 134 -10.66 -41.20 7.14
CA THR A 134 -10.34 -39.81 6.83
C THR A 134 -9.09 -39.69 5.96
N GLU A 135 -9.01 -38.64 5.13
CA GLU A 135 -7.84 -38.30 4.34
C GLU A 135 -7.62 -36.78 4.42
N LEU A 136 -6.48 -36.37 4.97
CA LEU A 136 -6.12 -34.96 5.13
C LEU A 136 -5.20 -34.54 3.98
N ASP A 137 -5.64 -33.52 3.24
CA ASP A 137 -4.81 -32.79 2.28
C ASP A 137 -4.67 -31.34 2.75
N ASN A 138 -3.54 -31.04 3.42
CA ASN A 138 -3.21 -29.72 3.94
C ASN A 138 -4.28 -29.13 4.88
N THR A 139 -5.20 -28.30 4.37
CA THR A 139 -6.29 -27.69 5.16
C THR A 139 -7.66 -28.32 4.92
N VAL A 140 -7.77 -29.32 4.06
CA VAL A 140 -9.04 -29.98 3.73
C VAL A 140 -8.99 -31.44 4.17
N LEU A 141 -9.96 -31.85 4.99
CA LEU A 141 -10.11 -33.21 5.50
C LEU A 141 -11.33 -33.87 4.83
N LYS A 142 -11.10 -34.90 4.03
CA LYS A 142 -12.15 -35.75 3.47
C LYS A 142 -12.54 -36.84 4.48
N VAL A 143 -13.83 -37.08 4.62
CA VAL A 143 -14.39 -38.04 5.58
C VAL A 143 -15.43 -38.92 4.88
N TRP A 144 -15.24 -40.24 4.89
CA TRP A 144 -16.20 -41.18 4.32
C TRP A 144 -17.25 -41.57 5.34
N LEU A 145 -18.51 -41.50 4.94
CA LEU A 145 -19.64 -41.87 5.79
C LEU A 145 -19.89 -43.39 5.70
N PRO A 146 -20.27 -44.05 6.79
CA PRO A 146 -20.51 -45.50 6.79
C PRO A 146 -21.76 -45.88 5.98
N LYS A 147 -22.69 -44.94 5.83
CA LYS A 147 -23.86 -45.02 4.96
C LYS A 147 -24.09 -43.65 4.32
N PRO A 148 -24.51 -43.59 3.04
CA PRO A 148 -24.89 -42.32 2.42
C PRO A 148 -26.02 -41.63 3.20
N VAL A 149 -25.91 -40.31 3.38
CA VAL A 149 -26.99 -39.48 3.95
C VAL A 149 -27.90 -39.06 2.81
N LYS A 150 -29.15 -39.53 2.81
CA LYS A 150 -30.08 -39.22 1.73
C LYS A 150 -30.59 -37.79 1.81
N SER A 151 -31.15 -37.30 0.71
CA SER A 151 -31.88 -36.02 0.70
C SER A 151 -32.94 -35.98 1.82
N GLY A 152 -32.88 -34.94 2.66
CA GLY A 152 -33.75 -34.73 3.81
C GLY A 152 -33.30 -35.42 5.10
N GLU A 153 -32.33 -36.34 5.05
CA GLU A 153 -31.78 -37.02 6.23
C GLU A 153 -30.63 -36.24 6.88
N SER A 154 -30.17 -36.72 8.02
CA SER A 154 -29.04 -36.15 8.77
C SER A 154 -28.07 -37.20 9.28
N VAL A 155 -26.87 -36.74 9.61
CA VAL A 155 -25.84 -37.52 10.30
C VAL A 155 -25.26 -36.71 11.45
N THR A 156 -24.95 -37.39 12.56
CA THR A 156 -24.26 -36.78 13.71
C THR A 156 -22.85 -37.33 13.81
N LEU A 157 -21.86 -36.44 13.66
CA LEU A 157 -20.44 -36.74 13.80
C LEU A 157 -19.96 -36.36 15.19
N ASN A 158 -19.25 -37.27 15.85
CA ASN A 158 -18.58 -37.04 17.13
C ASN A 158 -17.08 -36.89 16.87
N ILE A 159 -16.53 -35.72 17.14
CA ILE A 159 -15.18 -35.32 16.76
C ILE A 159 -14.41 -34.94 18.03
N LYS A 160 -13.23 -35.51 18.23
CA LYS A 160 -12.28 -35.06 19.25
C LYS A 160 -11.11 -34.42 18.55
N PHE A 161 -10.72 -33.22 18.97
CA PHE A 161 -9.62 -32.52 18.35
C PHE A 161 -8.85 -31.62 19.32
N LYS A 162 -7.66 -31.22 18.88
CA LYS A 162 -6.84 -30.19 19.52
C LYS A 162 -6.46 -29.13 18.51
N THR A 163 -6.44 -27.88 18.95
CA THR A 163 -5.91 -26.77 18.16
C THR A 163 -4.84 -26.02 18.95
N TYR A 164 -3.76 -25.66 18.26
CA TYR A 164 -2.53 -25.14 18.87
C TYR A 164 -2.33 -23.66 18.51
N PHE A 165 -2.26 -22.81 19.54
CA PHE A 165 -1.79 -21.44 19.37
C PHE A 165 -0.28 -21.41 19.24
N ASP A 166 0.23 -20.54 18.38
CA ASP A 166 1.67 -20.38 18.23
C ASP A 166 2.01 -18.96 17.78
N LYS A 167 3.30 -18.64 17.81
CA LYS A 167 3.80 -17.39 17.24
C LYS A 167 3.62 -17.41 15.73
N GLU A 168 3.12 -16.29 15.19
CA GLU A 168 2.92 -16.08 13.76
C GLU A 168 4.24 -16.22 12.96
N ALA A 169 4.24 -17.13 11.99
CA ALA A 169 5.28 -17.24 10.97
C ALA A 169 4.94 -16.43 9.70
N MET A 170 3.65 -16.36 9.40
CA MET A 170 2.98 -15.57 8.38
C MET A 170 1.67 -15.03 8.98
N ARG A 171 0.84 -14.29 8.21
CA ARG A 171 -0.42 -13.74 8.75
C ARG A 171 -1.28 -14.91 9.23
N ASN A 172 -1.72 -14.87 10.48
CA ASN A 172 -2.54 -15.89 11.11
C ASN A 172 -3.70 -15.19 11.83
N ARG A 173 -4.94 -15.63 11.61
CA ARG A 173 -6.09 -15.03 12.32
C ARG A 173 -6.20 -15.54 13.76
N MET A 174 -5.75 -16.77 14.02
CA MET A 174 -5.76 -17.37 15.36
C MET A 174 -4.57 -16.89 16.20
N LYS A 175 -4.74 -15.73 16.86
CA LYS A 175 -3.64 -15.00 17.51
C LYS A 175 -3.52 -15.28 19.00
N MET A 176 -2.27 -15.25 19.45
CA MET A 176 -1.91 -15.16 20.86
C MET A 176 -0.75 -14.18 21.02
N PHE A 177 -0.92 -13.20 21.88
CA PHE A 177 0.10 -12.19 22.14
C PHE A 177 0.11 -11.74 23.59
N ASN A 178 1.22 -11.13 24.01
CA ASN A 178 1.33 -10.55 25.34
C ASN A 178 0.55 -9.23 25.40
N SER A 179 -0.44 -9.19 26.27
CA SER A 179 -1.25 -8.04 26.60
C SER A 179 -0.90 -7.60 28.02
N PHE A 180 0.01 -6.62 28.12
CA PHE A 180 0.37 -5.96 29.38
C PHE A 180 0.69 -6.91 30.55
N GLY A 181 1.48 -7.95 30.30
CA GLY A 181 1.89 -8.93 31.31
C GLY A 181 0.97 -10.15 31.43
N SER A 182 -0.12 -10.21 30.66
CA SER A 182 -0.99 -11.39 30.49
C SER A 182 -0.96 -11.87 29.02
N LYS A 183 -1.55 -13.04 28.74
CA LYS A 183 -1.78 -13.49 27.36
C LYS A 183 -3.21 -13.13 26.95
N GLN A 184 -3.37 -12.62 25.74
CA GLN A 184 -4.65 -12.56 25.05
C GLN A 184 -4.73 -13.72 24.05
N TYR A 185 -5.92 -14.30 23.90
CA TYR A 185 -6.22 -15.30 22.90
C TYR A 185 -7.39 -14.85 22.03
N ASP A 186 -7.17 -14.85 20.72
CA ASP A 186 -8.21 -14.66 19.72
C ASP A 186 -8.51 -16.03 19.08
N ILE A 187 -9.65 -16.59 19.49
CA ILE A 187 -10.06 -17.96 19.22
C ILE A 187 -10.93 -17.94 17.95
N VAL A 188 -10.25 -18.08 16.83
CA VAL A 188 -10.83 -18.13 15.48
C VAL A 188 -10.20 -19.28 14.70
N HIS A 189 -10.86 -19.78 13.65
CA HIS A 189 -10.32 -20.89 12.82
C HIS A 189 -9.93 -22.15 13.64
N TRP A 190 -10.60 -22.36 14.78
CA TRP A 190 -10.08 -23.19 15.86
C TRP A 190 -10.68 -24.60 15.93
N TYR A 191 -11.72 -24.89 15.16
CA TYR A 191 -12.43 -26.17 15.14
C TYR A 191 -12.51 -26.75 13.72
N PRO A 192 -12.64 -28.08 13.56
CA PRO A 192 -12.98 -28.69 12.27
C PRO A 192 -14.34 -28.19 11.77
N ARG A 193 -14.34 -27.25 10.82
CA ARG A 193 -15.59 -26.73 10.25
C ARG A 193 -15.96 -27.54 9.02
N ILE A 194 -17.21 -27.96 8.89
CA ILE A 194 -17.65 -28.67 7.69
C ILE A 194 -17.60 -27.70 6.50
N SER A 195 -17.12 -28.19 5.36
CA SER A 195 -17.12 -27.45 4.10
C SER A 195 -18.56 -27.25 3.62
N VAL A 196 -18.83 -26.12 2.97
CA VAL A 196 -20.17 -25.87 2.44
C VAL A 196 -20.46 -26.82 1.27
N PHE A 197 -21.64 -27.42 1.28
CA PHE A 197 -22.19 -28.11 0.12
C PHE A 197 -23.39 -27.33 -0.44
N ASP A 198 -23.23 -26.66 -1.57
CA ASP A 198 -24.28 -25.80 -2.13
C ASP A 198 -24.61 -26.06 -3.60
N HIS A 199 -25.66 -25.38 -4.06
CA HIS A 199 -26.21 -25.48 -5.40
C HIS A 199 -25.27 -25.05 -6.54
N LYS A 200 -24.17 -24.36 -6.23
CA LYS A 200 -23.23 -23.81 -7.21
C LYS A 200 -21.95 -24.63 -7.29
N MET A 201 -21.36 -24.95 -6.14
CA MET A 201 -20.02 -25.53 -6.04
C MET A 201 -20.00 -27.03 -5.84
N ALA A 202 -21.15 -27.64 -5.53
CA ALA A 202 -21.16 -28.90 -4.81
C ALA A 202 -20.36 -28.69 -3.51
N TRP A 203 -19.24 -29.39 -3.27
CA TRP A 203 -18.40 -29.17 -2.08
C TRP A 203 -17.38 -28.05 -2.28
N ASP A 204 -17.33 -27.10 -1.35
CA ASP A 204 -16.24 -26.14 -1.24
C ASP A 204 -14.99 -26.82 -0.65
N THR A 205 -14.04 -27.17 -1.50
CA THR A 205 -12.77 -27.80 -1.10
C THR A 205 -11.57 -26.91 -1.37
N HIS A 206 -11.75 -25.58 -1.36
CA HIS A 206 -10.64 -24.65 -1.53
C HIS A 206 -9.66 -24.71 -0.35
N GLN A 207 -8.37 -24.68 -0.64
CA GLN A 207 -7.32 -24.66 0.37
C GLN A 207 -7.21 -23.26 0.98
N HIS A 208 -6.91 -23.14 2.27
CA HIS A 208 -6.78 -21.82 2.90
C HIS A 208 -5.42 -21.19 2.61
N MET A 209 -5.43 -20.14 1.80
CA MET A 209 -4.22 -19.48 1.28
C MET A 209 -4.05 -18.02 1.77
N ASP A 210 -4.41 -17.75 3.04
CA ASP A 210 -4.30 -16.41 3.69
C ASP A 210 -5.34 -15.37 3.21
N HIS A 211 -6.47 -15.86 2.69
CA HIS A 211 -7.65 -15.07 2.31
C HIS A 211 -8.90 -15.54 3.10
N GLU A 212 -10.05 -14.98 2.73
CA GLU A 212 -11.35 -15.18 3.38
C GLU A 212 -11.92 -16.60 3.25
N PHE A 213 -13.02 -16.87 3.95
CA PHE A 213 -13.55 -18.21 4.20
C PHE A 213 -15.08 -18.31 4.04
N TYR A 214 -15.63 -19.53 4.08
CA TYR A 214 -17.05 -19.79 3.78
C TYR A 214 -17.61 -20.91 4.69
N GLY A 215 -18.87 -20.80 5.12
CA GLY A 215 -19.48 -21.71 6.10
C GLY A 215 -21.00 -21.81 5.97
N ASP A 216 -21.59 -22.92 6.45
CA ASP A 216 -23.03 -23.18 6.43
C ASP A 216 -23.76 -22.51 7.61
N PHE A 217 -24.94 -21.93 7.37
CA PHE A 217 -25.77 -21.39 8.45
C PHE A 217 -26.38 -22.48 9.34
N GLY A 218 -26.41 -22.21 10.64
CA GLY A 218 -26.94 -23.16 11.60
C GLY A 218 -27.05 -22.64 13.02
N SER A 219 -26.85 -23.55 13.97
CA SER A 219 -26.85 -23.26 15.41
C SER A 219 -25.58 -23.80 16.07
N TYR A 220 -25.08 -23.05 17.05
CA TYR A 220 -23.84 -23.33 17.74
C TYR A 220 -24.06 -23.21 19.24
N HIS A 221 -23.72 -24.27 19.98
CA HIS A 221 -23.64 -24.29 21.42
C HIS A 221 -22.19 -24.52 21.81
N ILE A 222 -21.58 -23.52 22.43
CA ILE A 222 -20.16 -23.54 22.78
C ILE A 222 -20.03 -23.45 24.29
N GLU A 223 -19.35 -24.43 24.88
CA GLU A 223 -18.87 -24.36 26.26
C GLU A 223 -17.35 -24.20 26.23
N LEU A 224 -16.84 -23.04 26.64
CA LEU A 224 -15.40 -22.74 26.64
C LEU A 224 -14.89 -22.57 28.07
N SER A 225 -14.07 -23.52 28.51
CA SER A 225 -13.45 -23.51 29.84
C SER A 225 -12.07 -22.84 29.81
N LEU A 226 -11.89 -21.84 30.68
CA LEU A 226 -10.71 -20.98 30.76
C LEU A 226 -10.25 -20.82 32.23
N PRO A 227 -8.99 -20.44 32.50
CA PRO A 227 -8.59 -20.03 33.85
C PRO A 227 -9.49 -18.92 34.40
N ASN A 228 -9.78 -18.97 35.71
CA ASN A 228 -10.81 -18.16 36.38
C ASN A 228 -10.70 -16.63 36.18
N ASN A 229 -9.49 -16.15 35.88
CA ASN A 229 -9.17 -14.74 35.74
C ASN A 229 -9.41 -14.15 34.34
N TYR A 230 -9.67 -14.97 33.33
CA TYR A 230 -9.99 -14.48 31.98
C TYR A 230 -11.41 -13.90 31.93
N ILE A 231 -11.57 -12.84 31.15
CA ILE A 231 -12.87 -12.41 30.63
C ILE A 231 -12.94 -12.88 29.19
N CYS A 232 -14.04 -13.51 28.80
CA CYS A 232 -14.21 -13.98 27.42
C CYS A 232 -15.62 -13.70 26.91
N ASP A 233 -15.72 -13.26 25.66
CA ASP A 233 -16.98 -13.04 24.96
C ASP A 233 -16.74 -13.14 23.45
N GLY A 234 -17.81 -13.28 22.66
CA GLY A 234 -17.72 -13.61 21.24
C GLY A 234 -19.07 -13.86 20.59
N THR A 235 -19.12 -14.68 19.56
CA THR A 235 -20.36 -15.02 18.85
C THR A 235 -21.39 -15.69 19.78
N GLY A 236 -22.67 -15.33 19.64
CA GLY A 236 -23.79 -15.95 20.36
C GLY A 236 -24.12 -15.31 21.72
N VAL A 237 -25.32 -15.57 22.23
CA VAL A 237 -25.76 -15.07 23.55
C VAL A 237 -25.12 -15.93 24.65
N MET A 238 -24.55 -15.27 25.67
CA MET A 238 -23.99 -15.96 26.84
C MET A 238 -25.14 -16.42 27.75
N THR A 239 -25.33 -17.73 27.89
CA THR A 239 -26.49 -18.29 28.60
C THR A 239 -26.31 -18.37 30.11
N ASN A 240 -25.07 -18.32 30.60
CA ASN A 240 -24.72 -18.29 32.02
C ASN A 240 -24.03 -16.97 32.44
N GLU A 241 -24.42 -15.84 31.84
CA GLU A 241 -23.78 -14.52 32.07
C GLU A 241 -23.77 -14.11 33.55
N SER A 242 -24.86 -14.33 34.29
CA SER A 242 -24.93 -13.99 35.72
C SER A 242 -23.94 -14.77 36.59
N GLU A 243 -23.50 -15.94 36.15
CA GLU A 243 -22.48 -16.75 36.82
C GLU A 243 -21.07 -16.27 36.46
N MET A 244 -20.82 -16.02 35.17
CA MET A 244 -19.49 -15.65 34.66
C MET A 244 -19.12 -14.19 34.97
N LEU A 245 -20.11 -13.30 34.85
CA LEU A 245 -20.03 -11.86 35.06
C LEU A 245 -21.13 -11.39 36.05
N PRO A 246 -21.07 -11.78 37.34
CA PRO A 246 -22.02 -11.27 38.34
C PRO A 246 -22.02 -9.74 38.38
N ASP A 247 -23.16 -9.12 38.70
CA ASP A 247 -23.32 -7.65 38.68
C ASP A 247 -22.22 -6.87 39.40
N THR A 248 -21.72 -7.42 40.52
CA THR A 248 -20.64 -6.82 41.29
C THR A 248 -19.30 -6.81 40.54
N LEU A 249 -19.02 -7.86 39.76
CA LEU A 249 -17.86 -7.93 38.88
C LEU A 249 -18.08 -7.09 37.62
N ARG A 250 -19.26 -7.15 37.00
CA ARG A 250 -19.59 -6.35 35.80
C ARG A 250 -19.42 -4.84 36.05
N LYS A 251 -19.84 -4.35 37.22
CA LYS A 251 -19.61 -2.95 37.66
C LYS A 251 -18.14 -2.60 37.83
N LYS A 252 -17.30 -3.53 38.31
CA LYS A 252 -15.85 -3.31 38.45
C LYS A 252 -15.15 -3.28 37.09
N LEU A 253 -15.64 -4.08 36.13
CA LEU A 253 -15.09 -4.18 34.77
C LEU A 253 -15.58 -3.08 33.84
N ASP A 254 -16.51 -2.22 34.26
CA ASP A 254 -17.04 -1.15 33.43
C ASP A 254 -15.92 -0.21 32.94
N ILE A 255 -15.90 0.03 31.63
CA ILE A 255 -14.86 0.85 30.98
C ILE A 255 -14.78 2.28 31.55
N SER A 256 -15.91 2.83 32.03
CA SER A 256 -16.00 4.18 32.60
C SER A 256 -15.09 4.38 33.82
N ASN A 257 -14.80 3.31 34.57
CA ASN A 257 -13.90 3.35 35.72
C ASN A 257 -12.44 3.67 35.34
N PHE A 258 -12.07 3.53 34.06
CA PHE A 258 -10.67 3.59 33.60
C PHE A 258 -10.38 4.76 32.67
N LEU A 259 -11.38 5.58 32.32
CA LEU A 259 -11.21 6.69 31.36
C LEU A 259 -10.26 7.80 31.84
N LYS A 260 -9.95 7.85 33.13
CA LYS A 260 -8.97 8.80 33.71
C LYS A 260 -7.54 8.26 33.73
N LYS A 261 -7.33 6.97 33.46
CA LYS A 261 -5.98 6.40 33.40
C LYS A 261 -5.25 6.87 32.13
N PRO A 262 -3.94 7.14 32.19
CA PRO A 262 -3.16 7.41 31.00
C PRO A 262 -3.16 6.21 30.04
N PHE A 263 -3.21 6.49 28.74
CA PHE A 263 -3.08 5.48 27.69
C PHE A 263 -1.77 4.69 27.87
N ASN A 264 -1.82 3.37 27.69
CA ASN A 264 -0.72 2.41 27.91
C ASN A 264 -0.18 2.34 29.35
N SER A 265 -0.91 2.83 30.35
CA SER A 265 -0.54 2.60 31.75
C SER A 265 -0.80 1.15 32.19
N PRO A 266 -0.05 0.59 33.15
CA PRO A 266 -0.25 -0.79 33.60
C PRO A 266 -1.69 -1.08 34.08
N PRO A 267 -2.25 -2.26 33.73
CA PRO A 267 -3.61 -2.63 34.11
C PRO A 267 -3.73 -2.95 35.60
N SER A 268 -4.92 -2.74 36.15
CA SER A 268 -5.28 -3.18 37.50
C SER A 268 -5.59 -4.68 37.54
N THR A 269 -5.30 -5.36 38.66
CA THR A 269 -5.72 -6.75 38.88
C THR A 269 -7.08 -6.81 39.57
N ILE A 270 -8.14 -7.08 38.80
CA ILE A 270 -9.53 -7.20 39.33
C ILE A 270 -9.85 -8.64 39.74
N ILE A 271 -9.41 -9.61 38.94
CA ILE A 271 -9.60 -11.05 39.20
C ILE A 271 -8.20 -11.68 39.34
N LYS A 272 -7.96 -12.34 40.47
CA LYS A 272 -6.69 -13.05 40.71
C LYS A 272 -6.78 -14.46 40.14
N LYS A 273 -5.73 -14.89 39.44
CA LYS A 273 -5.58 -16.29 39.01
C LYS A 273 -5.36 -17.16 40.25
N ASP A 274 -6.20 -18.16 40.45
CA ASP A 274 -6.14 -19.05 41.63
C ASP A 274 -6.01 -20.55 41.30
N GLY A 275 -5.91 -20.88 40.00
CA GLY A 275 -5.80 -22.25 39.51
C GLY A 275 -7.15 -22.92 39.22
N THR A 276 -8.27 -22.30 39.56
CA THR A 276 -9.61 -22.75 39.16
C THR A 276 -9.95 -22.31 37.74
N LYS A 277 -11.04 -22.85 37.18
CA LYS A 277 -11.53 -22.57 35.84
C LYS A 277 -12.97 -22.05 35.87
N LYS A 278 -13.34 -21.29 34.84
CA LYS A 278 -14.69 -20.86 34.53
C LYS A 278 -15.10 -21.39 33.15
N THR A 279 -16.35 -21.83 33.01
CA THR A 279 -16.89 -22.32 31.74
C THR A 279 -17.93 -21.34 31.21
N TRP A 280 -17.60 -20.69 30.11
CA TRP A 280 -18.44 -19.73 29.42
C TRP A 280 -19.34 -20.47 28.43
N LYS A 281 -20.67 -20.28 28.52
CA LYS A 281 -21.65 -20.98 27.69
C LYS A 281 -22.31 -20.01 26.71
N PHE A 282 -22.20 -20.29 25.42
CA PHE A 282 -22.73 -19.47 24.35
C PHE A 282 -23.73 -20.26 23.50
N SER A 283 -24.79 -19.58 23.05
CA SER A 283 -25.74 -20.09 22.08
C SER A 283 -25.94 -19.10 20.94
N ALA A 284 -25.69 -19.54 19.71
CA ALA A 284 -25.90 -18.75 18.50
C ALA A 284 -26.83 -19.51 17.54
N ILE A 285 -27.71 -18.78 16.85
CA ILE A 285 -28.59 -19.30 15.80
C ILE A 285 -28.51 -18.41 14.57
N ASN A 286 -28.75 -18.98 13.40
CA ASN A 286 -28.62 -18.30 12.11
C ASN A 286 -27.21 -17.69 11.90
N VAL A 287 -26.16 -18.33 12.41
CA VAL A 287 -24.76 -17.96 12.14
C VAL A 287 -24.08 -19.08 11.39
N HIS A 288 -22.98 -18.77 10.69
CA HIS A 288 -22.20 -19.75 9.93
C HIS A 288 -20.75 -19.91 10.42
N ASP A 289 -20.36 -19.08 11.39
CA ASP A 289 -19.09 -19.21 12.09
C ASP A 289 -19.17 -18.67 13.51
N VAL A 290 -18.21 -19.06 14.35
CA VAL A 290 -18.09 -18.59 15.74
C VAL A 290 -16.65 -18.20 16.09
N ALA A 291 -16.51 -17.04 16.72
CA ALA A 291 -15.25 -16.51 17.21
C ALA A 291 -15.38 -16.00 18.63
N TYR A 292 -14.27 -16.05 19.37
CA TYR A 292 -14.19 -15.55 20.74
C TYR A 292 -12.86 -14.85 20.96
N THR A 293 -12.83 -13.90 21.89
CA THR A 293 -11.59 -13.32 22.38
C THR A 293 -11.59 -13.28 23.89
N CYS A 294 -10.43 -13.62 24.48
CA CYS A 294 -10.31 -13.72 25.91
C CYS A 294 -9.01 -13.04 26.43
N ASP A 295 -9.16 -12.11 27.37
CA ASP A 295 -8.06 -11.38 28.03
C ASP A 295 -8.42 -11.10 29.51
N PRO A 296 -7.52 -11.32 30.48
CA PRO A 296 -7.76 -10.96 31.90
C PRO A 296 -7.94 -9.45 32.16
N ASN A 297 -7.43 -8.61 31.27
CA ASN A 297 -7.42 -7.16 31.35
C ASN A 297 -8.58 -6.51 30.59
N TYR A 298 -9.52 -7.29 30.04
CA TYR A 298 -10.68 -6.71 29.35
C TYR A 298 -11.60 -5.93 30.30
N ARG A 299 -12.03 -4.78 29.81
CA ARG A 299 -13.04 -3.89 30.38
C ARG A 299 -14.18 -3.76 29.39
N ILE A 300 -15.40 -3.63 29.91
CA ILE A 300 -16.60 -3.82 29.12
C ILE A 300 -17.39 -2.51 29.12
N GLY A 301 -17.45 -1.88 27.95
CA GLY A 301 -18.45 -0.86 27.65
C GLY A 301 -19.67 -1.52 27.04
N GLU A 302 -20.87 -1.04 27.36
CA GLU A 302 -22.10 -1.55 26.77
C GLU A 302 -23.14 -0.45 26.55
N SER A 303 -23.89 -0.57 25.46
CA SER A 303 -25.07 0.23 25.15
C SER A 303 -26.07 -0.63 24.39
N LYS A 304 -27.27 -0.11 24.12
CA LYS A 304 -28.34 -0.88 23.48
C LYS A 304 -29.09 -0.02 22.46
N ILE A 305 -29.41 -0.61 21.31
CA ILE A 305 -30.25 -0.01 20.27
C ILE A 305 -31.20 -1.08 19.73
N ASP A 306 -32.51 -0.83 19.69
CA ASP A 306 -33.52 -1.75 19.15
C ASP A 306 -33.42 -3.21 19.62
N GLY A 307 -33.11 -3.42 20.90
CA GLY A 307 -32.94 -4.78 21.45
C GLY A 307 -31.52 -5.34 21.33
N ILE A 308 -30.67 -4.76 20.48
CA ILE A 308 -29.32 -5.20 20.15
C ILE A 308 -28.31 -4.64 21.17
N ARG A 309 -27.52 -5.51 21.79
CA ARG A 309 -26.42 -5.11 22.70
C ARG A 309 -25.19 -4.70 21.90
N CYS A 310 -24.72 -3.47 22.08
CA CYS A 310 -23.49 -2.96 21.47
C CYS A 310 -22.38 -2.94 22.53
N ILE A 311 -21.40 -3.82 22.39
CA ILE A 311 -20.40 -4.10 23.42
C ILE A 311 -19.01 -3.72 22.91
N ALA A 312 -18.25 -3.01 23.75
CA ALA A 312 -16.83 -2.78 23.53
C ALA A 312 -16.03 -3.58 24.57
N LEU A 313 -15.19 -4.50 24.11
CA LEU A 313 -14.25 -5.25 24.94
C LEU A 313 -12.87 -4.63 24.78
N VAL A 314 -12.37 -3.94 25.80
CA VAL A 314 -11.18 -3.09 25.67
C VAL A 314 -10.12 -3.48 26.67
N GLN A 315 -8.88 -3.63 26.25
CA GLN A 315 -7.78 -3.81 27.19
C GLN A 315 -7.72 -2.57 28.10
N GLU A 316 -7.69 -2.74 29.43
CA GLU A 316 -7.72 -1.61 30.38
C GLU A 316 -6.77 -0.45 30.01
N PRO A 317 -5.51 -0.70 29.59
CA PRO A 317 -4.57 0.37 29.24
C PRO A 317 -5.00 1.24 28.04
N HIS A 318 -5.92 0.74 27.20
CA HIS A 318 -6.47 1.46 26.05
C HIS A 318 -7.85 2.08 26.32
N ALA A 319 -8.46 1.85 27.50
CA ALA A 319 -9.82 2.29 27.82
C ALA A 319 -10.09 3.77 27.51
N VAL A 320 -9.17 4.67 27.84
CA VAL A 320 -9.30 6.11 27.56
C VAL A 320 -9.41 6.43 26.06
N GLY A 321 -8.78 5.62 25.20
CA GLY A 321 -8.87 5.75 23.74
C GLY A 321 -10.19 5.23 23.16
N TRP A 322 -10.98 4.48 23.94
CA TRP A 322 -12.24 3.85 23.54
C TRP A 322 -13.46 4.43 24.28
N TYR A 323 -13.32 5.63 24.84
CA TYR A 323 -14.34 6.26 25.70
C TYR A 323 -15.74 6.36 25.05
N ASN A 324 -15.81 6.51 23.74
CA ASN A 324 -17.05 6.62 22.94
C ASN A 324 -17.35 5.37 22.10
N ALA A 325 -16.59 4.28 22.25
CA ALA A 325 -16.67 3.13 21.35
C ALA A 325 -18.10 2.59 21.23
N THR A 326 -18.78 2.31 22.34
CA THR A 326 -20.15 1.75 22.30
C THR A 326 -21.18 2.67 21.66
N GLN A 327 -21.08 3.97 21.89
CA GLN A 327 -21.93 4.96 21.22
C GLN A 327 -21.66 5.03 19.72
N TYR A 328 -20.40 4.80 19.31
CA TYR A 328 -20.04 4.74 17.90
C TYR A 328 -20.60 3.47 17.25
N LEU A 329 -20.49 2.32 17.93
CA LEU A 329 -21.11 1.05 17.51
C LEU A 329 -22.62 1.21 17.27
N THR A 330 -23.35 1.85 18.21
CA THR A 330 -24.80 2.07 18.04
C THR A 330 -25.13 2.90 16.80
N LYS A 331 -24.34 3.93 16.50
CA LYS A 331 -24.53 4.76 15.30
C LYS A 331 -24.26 3.97 14.01
N ILE A 332 -23.25 3.11 14.01
CA ILE A 332 -22.99 2.23 12.86
C ILE A 332 -24.19 1.31 12.62
N ILE A 333 -24.70 0.67 13.67
CA ILE A 333 -25.87 -0.20 13.56
C ILE A 333 -27.10 0.55 13.07
N GLU A 334 -27.37 1.74 13.61
CA GLU A 334 -28.49 2.59 13.18
C GLU A 334 -28.40 2.93 11.69
N VAL A 335 -27.26 3.47 11.26
CA VAL A 335 -27.06 3.92 9.86
C VAL A 335 -27.05 2.75 8.88
N ASN A 336 -26.34 1.66 9.18
CA ASN A 336 -26.32 0.48 8.33
C ASN A 336 -27.69 -0.21 8.29
N SER A 337 -28.43 -0.22 9.40
CA SER A 337 -29.79 -0.78 9.43
C SER A 337 -30.74 -0.01 8.52
N TYR A 338 -30.57 1.31 8.43
CA TYR A 338 -31.31 2.15 7.51
C TYR A 338 -30.86 1.97 6.05
N ASN A 339 -29.55 1.99 5.78
CA ASN A 339 -29.02 1.98 4.41
C ASN A 339 -29.06 0.59 3.74
N ILE A 340 -28.85 -0.48 4.49
CA ILE A 340 -28.73 -1.86 3.98
C ILE A 340 -29.97 -2.68 4.33
N GLY A 341 -30.41 -2.61 5.59
CA GLY A 341 -31.51 -3.40 6.14
C GLY A 341 -31.23 -3.80 7.59
N PRO A 342 -32.24 -4.24 8.37
CA PRO A 342 -32.12 -4.39 9.81
C PRO A 342 -31.04 -5.39 10.25
N TYR A 343 -30.29 -5.02 11.29
CA TYR A 343 -29.38 -5.94 11.99
C TYR A 343 -30.19 -6.98 12.78
N HIS A 344 -30.01 -8.26 12.48
CA HIS A 344 -30.85 -9.33 13.04
C HIS A 344 -30.23 -10.10 14.21
N TYR A 345 -28.95 -9.90 14.51
CA TYR A 345 -28.31 -10.55 15.64
C TYR A 345 -28.60 -9.81 16.97
N PRO A 346 -28.62 -10.51 18.12
CA PRO A 346 -28.97 -9.92 19.41
C PRO A 346 -27.86 -9.04 20.00
N LYS A 347 -26.63 -9.12 19.47
CA LYS A 347 -25.50 -8.32 19.94
C LYS A 347 -24.47 -8.11 18.84
N MET A 348 -23.67 -7.06 19.02
CA MET A 348 -22.48 -6.75 18.23
C MET A 348 -21.34 -6.32 19.16
N ILE A 349 -20.19 -6.98 19.05
CA ILE A 349 -19.00 -6.74 19.86
C ILE A 349 -17.90 -6.13 18.98
N SER A 350 -17.29 -5.05 19.43
CA SER A 350 -15.96 -4.61 18.95
C SER A 350 -14.95 -4.87 20.04
N ALA A 351 -13.95 -5.71 19.75
CA ALA A 351 -12.92 -6.10 20.71
C ALA A 351 -11.56 -5.52 20.34
N ASP A 352 -10.84 -5.00 21.32
CA ASP A 352 -9.45 -4.60 21.20
C ASP A 352 -8.56 -5.84 21.16
N ALA A 353 -8.20 -6.26 19.94
CA ALA A 353 -7.54 -7.52 19.64
C ALA A 353 -6.39 -7.41 18.63
N GLN A 354 -5.94 -6.20 18.31
CA GLN A 354 -4.83 -5.93 17.40
C GLN A 354 -5.00 -6.60 16.01
N ASP A 355 -6.23 -6.57 15.50
CA ASP A 355 -6.60 -7.05 14.18
C ASP A 355 -7.55 -6.09 13.45
N GLY A 356 -7.94 -6.48 12.23
CA GLY A 356 -9.14 -6.03 11.54
C GLY A 356 -9.76 -7.28 10.91
N MET A 357 -10.67 -7.91 11.65
CA MET A 357 -11.35 -9.13 11.22
C MET A 357 -12.76 -9.23 11.79
N GLU A 358 -13.64 -9.78 10.98
CA GLU A 358 -15.07 -9.94 11.15
C GLU A 358 -15.46 -11.39 11.47
N TYR A 359 -16.43 -11.55 12.37
CA TYR A 359 -17.16 -12.78 12.62
C TYR A 359 -18.61 -12.41 12.98
N PRO A 360 -19.57 -13.34 12.88
CA PRO A 360 -20.93 -13.06 13.33
C PRO A 360 -20.95 -12.57 14.78
N MET A 361 -21.53 -11.39 15.02
CA MET A 361 -21.65 -10.71 16.31
C MET A 361 -20.36 -10.19 16.96
N ILE A 362 -19.17 -10.39 16.37
CA ILE A 362 -17.91 -9.90 16.93
C ILE A 362 -16.92 -9.49 15.85
N THR A 363 -16.25 -8.36 16.07
CA THR A 363 -15.14 -7.88 15.24
C THR A 363 -13.91 -7.66 16.11
N LEU A 364 -12.78 -8.19 15.66
CA LEU A 364 -11.46 -8.05 16.27
C LEU A 364 -10.80 -6.81 15.67
N ASN A 365 -10.66 -5.77 16.48
CA ASN A 365 -10.27 -4.42 16.10
C ASN A 365 -9.02 -3.94 16.86
N GLY A 366 -8.62 -2.69 16.62
CA GLY A 366 -7.63 -2.00 17.43
C GLY A 366 -7.65 -0.48 17.23
N GLY A 367 -6.71 0.20 17.88
CA GLY A 367 -6.52 1.66 17.74
C GLY A 367 -7.19 2.48 18.84
N TRP A 368 -7.44 3.75 18.56
CA TRP A 368 -8.03 4.72 19.50
C TRP A 368 -8.85 5.77 18.74
N ASP A 369 -9.79 6.44 19.43
CA ASP A 369 -10.64 7.45 18.82
C ASP A 369 -9.85 8.71 18.42
N PRO A 370 -10.11 9.29 17.25
CA PRO A 370 -11.07 8.85 16.23
C PRO A 370 -10.41 8.07 15.08
N GLY A 371 -9.20 7.54 15.29
CA GLY A 371 -8.46 6.74 14.31
C GLY A 371 -9.07 5.37 14.01
N TYR A 372 -9.73 4.72 14.98
CA TYR A 372 -10.41 3.44 14.74
C TYR A 372 -11.71 3.56 13.92
N ARG A 373 -12.21 4.78 13.65
CA ARG A 373 -13.59 4.97 13.18
C ARG A 373 -13.88 4.34 11.84
N GLY A 374 -12.96 4.48 10.88
CA GLY A 374 -13.07 3.82 9.58
C GLY A 374 -13.01 2.30 9.71
N LEU A 375 -12.07 1.79 10.52
CA LEU A 375 -11.94 0.36 10.81
C LEU A 375 -13.21 -0.21 11.43
N PHE A 376 -13.76 0.42 12.48
CA PHE A 376 -15.01 -0.03 13.10
C PHE A 376 -16.15 -0.09 12.10
N ILE A 377 -16.31 0.93 11.25
CA ILE A 377 -17.37 0.88 10.24
C ILE A 377 -17.13 -0.28 9.29
N HIS A 378 -15.90 -0.48 8.81
CA HIS A 378 -15.53 -1.59 7.92
C HIS A 378 -15.88 -2.93 8.57
N GLU A 379 -15.21 -3.29 9.67
CA GLU A 379 -15.38 -4.59 10.32
C GLU A 379 -16.83 -4.87 10.73
N LEU A 380 -17.56 -3.88 11.26
CA LEU A 380 -18.96 -4.08 11.64
C LEU A 380 -19.88 -4.27 10.43
N THR A 381 -19.56 -3.64 9.30
CA THR A 381 -20.38 -3.75 8.08
C THR A 381 -20.34 -5.16 7.51
N HIS A 382 -19.25 -5.90 7.67
CA HIS A 382 -19.19 -7.30 7.27
C HIS A 382 -20.28 -8.16 7.91
N ASN A 383 -20.84 -7.77 9.08
CA ASN A 383 -21.96 -8.51 9.65
C ASN A 383 -23.21 -8.49 8.75
N TRP A 384 -23.30 -7.59 7.77
CA TRP A 384 -24.34 -7.61 6.73
C TRP A 384 -23.97 -8.48 5.54
N PHE A 385 -22.76 -8.35 4.97
CA PHE A 385 -22.38 -8.95 3.68
C PHE A 385 -21.62 -10.28 3.73
N PHE A 386 -21.12 -10.63 4.90
CA PHE A 386 -20.58 -11.94 5.25
C PHE A 386 -21.40 -12.57 6.38
N GLY A 387 -21.69 -11.81 7.44
CA GLY A 387 -22.34 -12.35 8.63
C GLY A 387 -23.78 -12.79 8.38
N MET A 388 -24.61 -11.94 7.76
CA MET A 388 -26.01 -12.25 7.45
C MET A 388 -26.18 -12.69 6.01
N VAL A 389 -25.61 -12.00 5.03
CA VAL A 389 -25.52 -12.51 3.66
C VAL A 389 -24.26 -13.37 3.61
N GLY A 390 -24.36 -14.68 3.58
CA GLY A 390 -23.19 -15.56 3.65
C GLY A 390 -22.51 -15.69 2.30
N SER A 391 -21.89 -14.65 1.77
CA SER A 391 -21.21 -14.72 0.47
C SER A 391 -20.02 -15.70 0.52
N ASN A 392 -19.74 -16.42 -0.58
CA ASN A 392 -18.53 -17.24 -0.66
C ASN A 392 -17.32 -16.34 -0.96
N GLU A 393 -16.62 -15.91 0.09
CA GLU A 393 -15.51 -14.97 -0.04
C GLU A 393 -14.23 -15.60 -0.58
N THR A 394 -14.03 -16.90 -0.39
CA THR A 394 -12.89 -17.60 -1.01
C THR A 394 -13.02 -17.60 -2.54
N TYR A 395 -14.21 -17.92 -3.04
CA TYR A 395 -14.48 -17.92 -4.46
C TYR A 395 -14.64 -16.50 -5.01
N ARG A 396 -15.38 -15.62 -4.35
CA ARG A 396 -15.71 -14.25 -4.82
C ARG A 396 -15.65 -13.23 -3.69
N PRO A 397 -14.42 -12.83 -3.28
CA PRO A 397 -14.24 -11.93 -2.15
C PRO A 397 -14.85 -10.53 -2.40
N SER A 398 -15.09 -10.15 -3.66
CA SER A 398 -15.67 -8.84 -3.98
C SER A 398 -17.07 -8.63 -3.40
N LEU A 399 -17.84 -9.71 -3.16
CA LEU A 399 -19.22 -9.59 -2.67
C LEU A 399 -19.31 -9.17 -1.21
N ASP A 400 -18.23 -9.34 -0.45
CA ASP A 400 -18.14 -8.85 0.92
C ASP A 400 -17.23 -7.62 0.99
N GLU A 401 -15.92 -7.82 0.88
CA GLU A 401 -14.88 -6.78 1.00
C GLU A 401 -15.16 -5.51 0.20
N GLY A 402 -15.65 -5.67 -1.03
CA GLY A 402 -15.99 -4.57 -1.91
C GLY A 402 -17.25 -3.80 -1.50
N PHE A 403 -18.24 -4.52 -0.97
CA PHE A 403 -19.52 -3.97 -0.49
C PHE A 403 -19.28 -3.28 0.85
N THR A 404 -18.55 -3.94 1.73
CA THR A 404 -18.12 -3.41 3.01
C THR A 404 -17.29 -2.13 2.82
N GLN A 405 -16.31 -2.11 1.90
CA GLN A 405 -15.55 -0.88 1.58
C GLN A 405 -16.43 0.27 1.05
N PHE A 406 -17.47 -0.03 0.26
CA PHE A 406 -18.42 0.99 -0.21
C PHE A 406 -19.15 1.63 0.99
N TYR A 407 -19.69 0.80 1.87
CA TYR A 407 -20.43 1.25 3.04
C TYR A 407 -19.52 1.82 4.14
N THR A 408 -18.23 1.47 4.19
CA THR A 408 -17.24 2.18 5.02
C THR A 408 -17.28 3.66 4.72
N ALA A 409 -17.11 4.03 3.44
CA ALA A 409 -17.13 5.43 3.04
C ALA A 409 -18.53 6.06 3.14
N ASP A 410 -19.60 5.31 2.85
CA ASP A 410 -20.96 5.83 2.89
C ASP A 410 -21.41 6.12 4.32
N THR A 411 -21.30 5.15 5.23
CA THR A 411 -21.71 5.24 6.63
C THR A 411 -20.87 6.24 7.42
N TYR A 412 -19.55 6.33 7.16
CA TYR A 412 -18.72 7.36 7.77
C TYR A 412 -19.27 8.77 7.48
N GLN A 413 -19.69 9.03 6.24
CA GLN A 413 -20.22 10.35 5.87
C GLN A 413 -21.53 10.70 6.58
N PHE A 414 -22.37 9.71 6.88
CA PHE A 414 -23.59 9.92 7.68
C PHE A 414 -23.28 10.22 9.15
N ILE A 415 -22.24 9.58 9.70
CA ILE A 415 -21.91 9.72 11.13
C ILE A 415 -21.07 10.97 11.41
N ASP A 416 -20.01 11.19 10.64
CA ASP A 416 -18.97 12.20 10.91
C ASP A 416 -18.83 13.26 9.81
N GLY A 417 -19.53 13.09 8.68
CA GLY A 417 -19.52 14.03 7.57
C GLY A 417 -18.50 13.70 6.47
N PRO A 418 -18.40 14.56 5.44
CA PRO A 418 -17.73 14.23 4.18
C PRO A 418 -16.20 14.16 4.23
N PHE A 419 -15.58 14.55 5.34
CA PHE A 419 -14.12 14.64 5.50
C PHE A 419 -13.67 13.75 6.66
N GLU A 420 -12.51 13.13 6.50
CA GLU A 420 -11.88 12.40 7.60
C GLU A 420 -11.55 13.35 8.76
N ILE A 421 -11.70 12.85 9.98
CA ILE A 421 -11.32 13.58 11.18
C ILE A 421 -9.78 13.61 11.26
N ASP A 422 -9.23 14.82 11.34
CA ASP A 422 -7.78 15.01 11.46
C ASP A 422 -7.27 14.61 12.85
N ASN A 423 -6.53 13.50 12.89
CA ASN A 423 -5.99 12.91 14.12
C ASN A 423 -4.65 13.51 14.56
N ARG A 424 -4.16 14.54 13.88
CA ARG A 424 -2.89 15.18 14.24
C ARG A 424 -3.04 15.91 15.56
N LYS A 425 -2.03 15.76 16.42
CA LYS A 425 -1.94 16.53 17.67
C LYS A 425 -1.99 18.02 17.35
N LYS A 426 -2.59 18.81 18.24
CA LYS A 426 -2.57 20.28 18.14
C LYS A 426 -1.14 20.76 17.85
N PRO A 427 -0.92 21.58 16.81
CA PRO A 427 0.41 21.95 16.38
C PRO A 427 1.14 22.73 17.48
N LYS A 428 2.31 22.23 17.91
CA LYS A 428 3.09 22.84 19.00
C LYS A 428 4.26 23.68 18.51
N SER A 429 4.83 23.34 17.36
CA SER A 429 5.94 24.06 16.73
C SER A 429 5.49 24.90 15.51
N LEU A 430 6.34 25.81 15.06
CA LEU A 430 6.12 26.56 13.81
C LEU A 430 6.01 25.61 12.61
N MET A 431 6.82 24.54 12.58
CA MET A 431 6.77 23.52 11.52
C MET A 431 5.45 22.75 11.56
N ASP A 432 4.92 22.40 12.75
CA ASP A 432 3.62 21.73 12.83
C ASP A 432 2.47 22.64 12.34
N LYS A 433 2.54 23.94 12.64
CA LYS A 433 1.57 24.92 12.13
C LYS A 433 1.64 25.03 10.61
N TYR A 434 2.85 25.11 10.07
CA TYR A 434 3.09 25.12 8.62
C TYR A 434 2.53 23.83 7.96
N VAL A 435 2.82 22.66 8.52
CA VAL A 435 2.31 21.39 7.99
C VAL A 435 0.79 21.32 8.08
N ALA A 436 0.19 21.77 9.18
CA ALA A 436 -1.26 21.82 9.33
C ALA A 436 -1.92 22.72 8.28
N GLU A 437 -1.37 23.92 8.04
CA GLU A 437 -1.86 24.89 7.04
C GLU A 437 -1.85 24.34 5.61
N TYR A 438 -0.79 23.61 5.22
CA TYR A 438 -0.62 23.12 3.86
C TYR A 438 -1.07 21.67 3.64
N THR A 439 -1.65 21.01 4.65
CA THR A 439 -2.29 19.70 4.49
C THR A 439 -3.75 19.89 4.09
N LYS A 440 -4.14 19.27 2.98
CA LYS A 440 -5.52 19.34 2.49
C LYS A 440 -6.42 18.42 3.30
N PRO A 441 -7.63 18.86 3.69
CA PRO A 441 -8.67 17.96 4.21
C PRO A 441 -8.95 16.86 3.19
N LEU A 442 -8.99 15.62 3.66
CA LEU A 442 -9.23 14.46 2.82
C LEU A 442 -10.71 14.08 2.88
N LYS A 443 -11.37 13.97 1.73
CA LYS A 443 -12.75 13.47 1.69
C LYS A 443 -12.73 11.95 1.91
N VAL A 444 -13.66 11.44 2.70
CA VAL A 444 -13.74 10.01 3.01
C VAL A 444 -13.83 9.16 1.73
N VAL A 445 -14.75 9.52 0.82
CA VAL A 445 -14.89 8.80 -0.47
C VAL A 445 -13.61 8.86 -1.33
N ASP A 446 -12.84 9.95 -1.24
CA ASP A 446 -11.55 10.00 -1.92
C ASP A 446 -10.52 9.10 -1.22
N ALA A 447 -10.46 9.09 0.11
CA ALA A 447 -9.55 8.26 0.89
C ALA A 447 -9.78 6.76 0.69
N ASP A 448 -11.04 6.34 0.84
CA ASP A 448 -11.44 4.95 0.97
C ASP A 448 -11.74 4.28 -0.37
N ILE A 449 -12.09 5.05 -1.41
CA ILE A 449 -12.53 4.50 -2.70
C ILE A 449 -11.63 4.99 -3.84
N TYR A 450 -11.63 6.30 -4.12
CA TYR A 450 -11.02 6.79 -5.37
C TYR A 450 -9.50 6.81 -5.35
N ASN A 451 -8.85 7.40 -4.34
CA ASN A 451 -7.38 7.46 -4.28
C ASN A 451 -6.72 6.08 -4.41
N PRO A 452 -7.15 5.04 -3.67
CA PRO A 452 -6.57 3.70 -3.84
C PRO A 452 -6.95 3.06 -5.19
N TYR A 453 -8.16 3.30 -5.72
CA TYR A 453 -8.53 2.88 -7.08
C TYR A 453 -7.61 3.50 -8.16
N TYR A 454 -7.33 4.80 -8.09
CA TYR A 454 -6.43 5.48 -9.03
C TYR A 454 -4.97 5.08 -8.81
N ALA A 455 -4.54 4.88 -7.57
CA ALA A 455 -3.19 4.43 -7.25
C ALA A 455 -2.90 3.05 -7.87
N THR A 456 -3.86 2.14 -7.82
CA THR A 456 -3.71 0.78 -8.38
C THR A 456 -3.94 0.74 -9.89
N ASN A 457 -5.06 1.28 -10.40
CA ASN A 457 -5.42 1.16 -11.82
C ASN A 457 -4.69 2.14 -12.75
N VAL A 458 -4.31 3.33 -12.27
CA VAL A 458 -3.72 4.39 -13.10
C VAL A 458 -2.23 4.59 -12.80
N ILE A 459 -1.84 4.65 -11.52
CA ILE A 459 -0.44 4.87 -11.15
C ILE A 459 0.38 3.58 -11.34
N LYS A 460 -0.12 2.44 -10.84
CA LYS A 460 0.56 1.13 -10.94
C LYS A 460 0.24 0.33 -12.22
N ASP A 461 -0.87 0.64 -12.90
CA ASP A 461 -1.36 -0.11 -14.08
C ASP A 461 -1.72 -1.58 -13.78
N GLU A 462 -2.25 -1.83 -12.58
CA GLU A 462 -2.65 -3.15 -12.04
C GLU A 462 -4.16 -3.37 -12.17
N GLN A 463 -4.67 -3.31 -13.39
CA GLN A 463 -6.08 -3.60 -13.68
C GLN A 463 -6.34 -5.11 -13.66
N VAL A 464 -7.39 -5.54 -12.96
CA VAL A 464 -7.80 -6.95 -12.82
C VAL A 464 -9.28 -7.14 -13.14
N THR A 465 -9.69 -8.38 -13.37
CA THR A 465 -11.10 -8.81 -13.43
C THR A 465 -11.58 -9.02 -11.98
N LEU A 466 -12.78 -8.54 -11.62
CA LEU A 466 -13.29 -8.72 -10.24
C LEU A 466 -13.83 -10.12 -10.00
N ASN A 467 -14.40 -10.75 -11.03
CA ASN A 467 -14.93 -12.11 -11.00
C ASN A 467 -13.78 -13.15 -11.03
N THR A 468 -12.87 -13.04 -10.07
CA THR A 468 -11.62 -13.83 -9.95
C THR A 468 -11.60 -14.47 -8.56
N HIS A 469 -11.12 -15.72 -8.47
CA HIS A 469 -10.91 -16.41 -7.20
C HIS A 469 -9.94 -15.62 -6.31
N GLY A 470 -10.12 -15.63 -4.98
CA GLY A 470 -9.25 -14.88 -4.05
C GLY A 470 -7.75 -15.21 -4.21
N ASP A 471 -7.45 -16.46 -4.54
CA ASP A 471 -6.07 -16.93 -4.72
C ASP A 471 -5.48 -16.71 -6.13
N ASP A 472 -6.29 -16.29 -7.11
CA ASP A 472 -5.88 -16.19 -8.52
C ASP A 472 -5.37 -14.80 -8.93
N PHE A 473 -5.18 -13.88 -7.97
CA PHE A 473 -4.67 -12.53 -8.21
C PHE A 473 -3.13 -12.52 -8.36
N ASN A 474 -2.64 -12.99 -9.51
CA ASN A 474 -1.21 -12.99 -9.92
C ASN A 474 -0.23 -13.54 -8.86
N GLY A 475 -0.67 -14.50 -8.04
CA GLY A 475 0.15 -15.11 -6.99
C GLY A 475 0.61 -14.15 -5.89
N GLY A 476 -0.03 -12.99 -5.77
CA GLY A 476 0.24 -12.04 -4.70
C GLY A 476 -0.23 -12.59 -3.35
N ILE A 477 0.61 -12.45 -2.32
CA ILE A 477 0.19 -12.72 -0.94
C ILE A 477 -0.59 -11.53 -0.38
N ARG A 478 -1.51 -11.77 0.57
CA ARG A 478 -2.34 -10.73 1.19
C ARG A 478 -3.00 -9.87 0.10
N HIS A 479 -2.95 -8.54 0.22
CA HIS A 479 -3.56 -7.63 -0.74
C HIS A 479 -2.67 -7.33 -1.97
N GLY A 480 -1.64 -8.15 -2.21
CA GLY A 480 -0.71 -8.04 -3.34
C GLY A 480 -1.30 -8.56 -4.66
N GLY A 481 -0.52 -8.51 -5.75
CA GLY A 481 -0.86 -9.14 -7.04
C GLY A 481 -2.11 -8.60 -7.76
N GLY A 482 -2.77 -7.58 -7.20
CA GLY A 482 -4.04 -7.04 -7.68
C GLY A 482 -5.24 -7.35 -6.77
N TYR A 483 -5.07 -8.16 -5.71
CA TYR A 483 -6.14 -8.50 -4.76
C TYR A 483 -6.78 -7.26 -4.14
N SER A 484 -6.01 -6.21 -3.84
CA SER A 484 -6.57 -4.94 -3.33
C SER A 484 -7.70 -4.33 -4.18
N GLN A 485 -7.84 -4.70 -5.45
CA GLN A 485 -8.95 -4.27 -6.31
C GLN A 485 -10.30 -4.88 -5.92
N VAL A 486 -10.30 -6.02 -5.22
CA VAL A 486 -11.48 -6.61 -4.59
C VAL A 486 -12.23 -5.55 -3.76
N TYR A 487 -11.49 -4.75 -2.99
CA TYR A 487 -12.03 -3.60 -2.26
C TYR A 487 -12.33 -2.43 -3.19
N PHE A 488 -11.28 -1.88 -3.82
CA PHE A 488 -11.36 -0.53 -4.35
C PHE A 488 -12.08 -0.46 -5.70
N LYS A 489 -11.90 -1.44 -6.59
CA LYS A 489 -12.62 -1.47 -7.87
C LYS A 489 -14.07 -1.87 -7.66
N THR A 490 -14.39 -2.73 -6.69
CA THR A 490 -15.79 -3.04 -6.36
C THR A 490 -16.51 -1.87 -5.72
N ALA A 491 -15.91 -1.20 -4.73
CA ALA A 491 -16.51 0.01 -4.15
C ALA A 491 -16.68 1.13 -5.18
N THR A 492 -15.72 1.27 -6.09
CA THR A 492 -15.82 2.19 -7.25
C THR A 492 -16.94 1.78 -8.20
N MET A 493 -17.09 0.48 -8.50
CA MET A 493 -18.22 -0.06 -9.28
C MET A 493 -19.55 0.29 -8.61
N LEU A 494 -19.72 0.06 -7.31
CA LEU A 494 -20.96 0.38 -6.60
C LEU A 494 -21.27 1.88 -6.62
N LYS A 495 -20.26 2.76 -6.45
CA LYS A 495 -20.44 4.22 -6.66
C LYS A 495 -20.83 4.59 -8.09
N ASN A 496 -20.35 3.84 -9.09
CA ASN A 496 -20.74 4.05 -10.49
C ASN A 496 -22.11 3.42 -10.82
N LEU A 497 -22.56 2.39 -10.10
CA LEU A 497 -23.92 1.88 -10.16
C LEU A 497 -24.89 2.90 -9.55
N GLU A 498 -24.55 3.50 -8.41
CA GLU A 498 -25.27 4.62 -7.79
C GLU A 498 -25.34 5.83 -8.75
N TYR A 499 -24.27 6.09 -9.52
CA TYR A 499 -24.27 7.13 -10.56
C TYR A 499 -25.25 6.83 -11.71
N VAL A 500 -25.34 5.55 -12.13
CA VAL A 500 -26.24 5.09 -13.20
C VAL A 500 -27.69 5.12 -12.75
N LEU A 501 -28.02 4.53 -11.59
CA LEU A 501 -29.39 4.37 -11.10
C LEU A 501 -29.96 5.63 -10.42
N GLY A 502 -29.08 6.46 -9.86
CA GLY A 502 -29.45 7.48 -8.88
C GLY A 502 -29.59 6.88 -7.47
N ARG A 503 -29.33 7.70 -6.44
CA ARG A 503 -29.21 7.26 -5.04
C ARG A 503 -30.45 6.50 -4.53
N ALA A 504 -31.64 7.07 -4.72
CA ALA A 504 -32.86 6.48 -4.16
C ALA A 504 -33.21 5.10 -4.74
N LEU A 505 -32.97 4.88 -6.04
CA LEU A 505 -33.21 3.58 -6.66
C LEU A 505 -32.11 2.57 -6.29
N PHE A 506 -30.85 3.03 -6.23
CA PHE A 506 -29.72 2.23 -5.77
C PHE A 506 -29.93 1.70 -4.35
N ASP A 507 -30.25 2.57 -3.39
CA ASP A 507 -30.45 2.18 -1.98
C ASP A 507 -31.53 1.12 -1.85
N LYS A 508 -32.68 1.32 -2.50
CA LYS A 508 -33.78 0.35 -2.47
C LYS A 508 -33.42 -0.98 -3.13
N ALA A 509 -32.64 -0.96 -4.22
CA ALA A 509 -32.17 -2.18 -4.88
C ALA A 509 -31.17 -2.95 -4.00
N MET A 510 -30.27 -2.25 -3.30
CA MET A 510 -29.34 -2.84 -2.33
C MET A 510 -30.10 -3.44 -1.13
N GLN A 511 -31.10 -2.74 -0.61
CA GLN A 511 -31.99 -3.27 0.42
C GLN A 511 -32.73 -4.52 -0.04
N PHE A 512 -33.24 -4.52 -1.28
CA PHE A 512 -33.90 -5.70 -1.86
C PHE A 512 -32.95 -6.90 -1.93
N TYR A 513 -31.71 -6.70 -2.41
CA TYR A 513 -30.68 -7.73 -2.41
C TYR A 513 -30.45 -8.31 -1.01
N PHE A 514 -30.27 -7.44 -0.01
CA PHE A 514 -30.12 -7.88 1.39
C PHE A 514 -31.35 -8.67 1.89
N TYR A 515 -32.56 -8.17 1.65
CA TYR A 515 -33.78 -8.85 2.10
C TYR A 515 -34.00 -10.20 1.42
N GLN A 516 -33.59 -10.33 0.17
CA GLN A 516 -33.68 -11.59 -0.59
C GLN A 516 -32.66 -12.62 -0.08
N TRP A 517 -31.44 -12.19 0.26
CA TRP A 517 -30.30 -13.09 0.50
C TRP A 517 -29.82 -13.20 1.95
N LYS A 518 -30.38 -12.44 2.90
CA LYS A 518 -30.04 -12.63 4.32
C LYS A 518 -30.30 -14.07 4.77
N PHE A 519 -29.32 -14.61 5.49
CA PHE A 519 -29.18 -15.99 5.96
C PHE A 519 -29.18 -17.03 4.84
N CYS A 520 -28.68 -16.64 3.66
CA CYS A 520 -28.46 -17.46 2.47
C CYS A 520 -27.11 -17.11 1.83
N HIS A 521 -26.72 -17.89 0.82
CA HIS A 521 -25.44 -17.80 0.12
C HIS A 521 -25.60 -17.35 -1.35
N PRO A 522 -25.45 -16.05 -1.66
CA PRO A 522 -25.49 -15.54 -3.04
C PRO A 522 -24.14 -15.64 -3.76
N TYR A 523 -24.21 -15.67 -5.09
CA TYR A 523 -23.10 -15.52 -6.03
C TYR A 523 -23.22 -14.21 -6.85
N PRO A 524 -22.19 -13.80 -7.63
CA PRO A 524 -22.23 -12.52 -8.35
C PRO A 524 -23.42 -12.38 -9.31
N GLU A 525 -23.87 -13.47 -9.93
CA GLU A 525 -25.08 -13.54 -10.72
C GLU A 525 -26.35 -13.24 -9.91
N ASP A 526 -26.41 -13.66 -8.65
CA ASP A 526 -27.55 -13.44 -7.78
C ASP A 526 -27.67 -11.98 -7.39
N PHE A 527 -26.55 -11.32 -7.09
CA PHE A 527 -26.52 -9.88 -6.89
C PHE A 527 -27.00 -9.15 -8.14
N ARG A 528 -26.42 -9.46 -9.32
CA ARG A 528 -26.83 -8.92 -10.61
C ARG A 528 -28.33 -9.10 -10.86
N ASN A 529 -28.85 -10.30 -10.60
CA ASN A 529 -30.26 -10.64 -10.79
C ASN A 529 -31.16 -9.87 -9.82
N SER A 530 -30.77 -9.74 -8.55
CA SER A 530 -31.52 -9.02 -7.53
C SER A 530 -31.68 -7.54 -7.91
N ILE A 531 -30.58 -6.90 -8.33
CA ILE A 531 -30.62 -5.50 -8.77
C ILE A 531 -31.43 -5.35 -10.07
N THR A 532 -31.26 -6.26 -11.04
CA THR A 532 -32.00 -6.25 -12.31
C THR A 532 -33.51 -6.45 -12.09
N GLN A 533 -33.88 -7.40 -11.25
CA GLN A 533 -35.27 -7.72 -10.90
C GLN A 533 -35.94 -6.55 -10.19
N PHE A 534 -35.27 -5.95 -9.20
CA PHE A 534 -35.84 -4.82 -8.45
C PHE A 534 -36.01 -3.57 -9.31
N THR A 535 -35.02 -3.27 -10.15
CA THR A 535 -35.06 -2.08 -11.01
C THR A 535 -35.91 -2.25 -12.26
N GLY A 536 -36.12 -3.49 -12.71
CA GLY A 536 -36.76 -3.81 -13.98
C GLY A 536 -35.93 -3.40 -15.20
N GLN A 537 -34.61 -3.20 -15.05
CA GLN A 537 -33.72 -2.69 -16.11
C GLN A 537 -32.64 -3.70 -16.46
N ASP A 538 -32.32 -3.82 -17.76
CA ASP A 538 -31.15 -4.59 -18.21
C ASP A 538 -29.85 -3.87 -17.82
N LEU A 539 -29.17 -4.43 -16.81
CA LEU A 539 -27.88 -3.95 -16.30
C LEU A 539 -26.72 -4.88 -16.67
N ASN A 540 -26.92 -5.85 -17.57
CA ASN A 540 -25.86 -6.79 -17.93
C ASN A 540 -24.64 -6.07 -18.50
N TRP A 541 -24.86 -5.08 -19.37
CA TRP A 541 -23.81 -4.23 -19.92
C TRP A 541 -22.94 -3.56 -18.83
N PHE A 542 -23.52 -3.24 -17.67
CA PHE A 542 -22.82 -2.58 -16.57
C PHE A 542 -21.93 -3.60 -15.85
N PHE A 543 -22.54 -4.68 -15.37
CA PHE A 543 -21.85 -5.70 -14.61
C PHE A 543 -20.79 -6.42 -15.45
N ASP A 544 -21.05 -6.72 -16.73
CA ASP A 544 -20.07 -7.35 -17.62
C ASP A 544 -18.80 -6.49 -17.77
N GLN A 545 -18.96 -5.17 -17.84
CA GLN A 545 -17.79 -4.28 -17.95
C GLN A 545 -16.97 -4.25 -16.66
N TRP A 546 -17.62 -4.19 -15.51
CA TRP A 546 -16.94 -4.04 -14.23
C TRP A 546 -16.41 -5.36 -13.67
N MET A 547 -17.22 -6.41 -13.73
CA MET A 547 -16.93 -7.71 -13.14
C MET A 547 -16.05 -8.58 -14.04
N GLU A 548 -16.30 -8.60 -15.35
CA GLU A 548 -15.70 -9.57 -16.28
C GLU A 548 -14.53 -9.03 -17.11
N THR A 549 -14.19 -7.74 -16.97
CA THR A 549 -13.12 -7.13 -17.78
C THR A 549 -12.20 -6.19 -17.00
N THR A 550 -11.08 -5.83 -17.63
CA THR A 550 -10.15 -4.79 -17.20
C THR A 550 -10.42 -3.43 -17.85
N LYS A 551 -11.59 -3.23 -18.49
CA LYS A 551 -11.92 -1.97 -19.16
C LYS A 551 -11.93 -0.80 -18.17
N THR A 552 -11.72 0.41 -18.68
CA THR A 552 -11.73 1.67 -17.92
C THR A 552 -12.65 2.71 -18.56
N ILE A 553 -13.12 3.65 -17.74
CA ILE A 553 -13.89 4.83 -18.16
C ILE A 553 -12.92 5.96 -18.53
N ASP A 554 -13.07 6.55 -19.72
CA ASP A 554 -12.33 7.77 -20.14
C ASP A 554 -13.16 8.48 -21.21
N TYR A 555 -13.80 9.58 -20.83
CA TYR A 555 -14.50 10.49 -21.73
C TYR A 555 -13.65 11.72 -22.00
N LYS A 556 -14.09 12.58 -22.92
CA LYS A 556 -13.40 13.83 -23.25
C LYS A 556 -14.37 14.81 -23.86
N ILE A 557 -14.26 16.08 -23.47
CA ILE A 557 -14.95 17.17 -24.17
C ILE A 557 -14.21 17.50 -25.47
N GLY A 558 -14.92 17.35 -26.58
CA GLY A 558 -14.50 17.66 -27.94
C GLY A 558 -14.67 19.14 -28.31
N LYS A 559 -15.17 19.42 -29.51
CA LYS A 559 -15.30 20.76 -30.07
C LYS A 559 -16.63 21.39 -29.64
N ILE A 560 -16.59 22.68 -29.33
CA ILE A 560 -17.77 23.51 -29.09
C ILE A 560 -17.88 24.46 -30.28
N LYS A 561 -19.02 24.48 -30.98
CA LYS A 561 -19.27 25.43 -32.08
C LYS A 561 -20.55 26.20 -31.83
N HIS A 562 -20.50 27.51 -31.90
CA HIS A 562 -21.69 28.35 -32.01
C HIS A 562 -22.30 28.18 -33.40
N ILE A 563 -23.60 27.90 -33.49
CA ILE A 563 -24.34 27.68 -34.74
C ILE A 563 -25.46 28.72 -34.96
N GLY A 564 -25.44 29.83 -34.20
CA GLY A 564 -26.36 30.96 -34.36
C GLY A 564 -27.57 30.93 -33.42
N LYS A 565 -28.16 32.11 -33.15
CA LYS A 565 -29.33 32.29 -32.27
C LYS A 565 -29.17 31.68 -30.86
N GLY A 566 -27.96 31.76 -30.29
CA GLY A 566 -27.66 31.17 -28.97
C GLY A 566 -27.52 29.65 -28.96
N ASN A 567 -27.58 28.98 -30.12
CA ASN A 567 -27.41 27.53 -30.21
C ASN A 567 -25.95 27.14 -30.36
N TYR A 568 -25.54 26.09 -29.65
CA TYR A 568 -24.20 25.51 -29.72
C TYR A 568 -24.27 24.01 -30.00
N THR A 569 -23.26 23.50 -30.68
CA THR A 569 -22.95 22.07 -30.71
C THR A 569 -21.77 21.79 -29.78
N VAL A 570 -21.89 20.78 -28.93
CA VAL A 570 -20.84 20.32 -28.03
C VAL A 570 -20.58 18.85 -28.32
N SER A 571 -19.39 18.53 -28.81
CA SER A 571 -19.02 17.13 -29.04
C SER A 571 -18.33 16.51 -27.83
N PHE A 572 -18.58 15.22 -27.64
CA PHE A 572 -17.96 14.36 -26.63
C PHE A 572 -17.28 13.19 -27.35
N LYS A 573 -16.18 12.68 -26.77
CA LYS A 573 -15.47 11.49 -27.27
C LYS A 573 -15.27 10.50 -26.14
N ARG A 574 -15.63 9.24 -26.38
CA ARG A 574 -15.32 8.11 -25.50
C ARG A 574 -13.96 7.54 -25.91
N LYS A 575 -12.95 7.69 -25.05
CA LYS A 575 -11.58 7.19 -25.23
C LYS A 575 -11.38 5.83 -24.56
N GLY A 576 -12.02 5.63 -23.41
CA GLY A 576 -12.08 4.36 -22.69
C GLY A 576 -13.03 3.38 -23.37
N SER A 577 -12.95 2.12 -22.97
CA SER A 577 -13.79 1.05 -23.53
C SER A 577 -15.08 0.83 -22.75
N MET A 578 -15.20 1.38 -21.53
CA MET A 578 -16.44 1.35 -20.77
C MET A 578 -17.44 2.37 -21.29
N GLN A 579 -18.65 1.93 -21.62
CA GLN A 579 -19.80 2.81 -21.85
C GLN A 579 -20.51 3.10 -20.54
N MET A 580 -20.91 4.34 -20.33
CA MET A 580 -21.62 4.86 -19.16
C MET A 580 -22.59 5.94 -19.65
N PRO A 581 -23.72 6.18 -18.97
CA PRO A 581 -24.48 7.40 -19.23
C PRO A 581 -23.62 8.61 -18.84
N LEU A 582 -23.88 9.78 -19.43
CA LEU A 582 -23.05 10.96 -19.23
C LEU A 582 -23.85 12.13 -18.67
N ASP A 583 -23.60 12.49 -17.42
CA ASP A 583 -24.00 13.77 -16.84
C ASP A 583 -22.98 14.83 -17.25
N PHE A 584 -23.44 16.00 -17.69
CA PHE A 584 -22.56 17.16 -17.88
C PHE A 584 -23.27 18.48 -17.55
N ALA A 585 -22.49 19.49 -17.19
CA ALA A 585 -22.97 20.83 -16.91
C ALA A 585 -22.37 21.85 -17.87
N ILE A 586 -23.15 22.89 -18.15
CA ILE A 586 -22.74 24.05 -18.91
C ILE A 586 -22.86 25.26 -18.01
N ILE A 587 -21.74 25.97 -17.86
CA ILE A 587 -21.70 27.25 -17.18
C ILE A 587 -21.80 28.31 -18.26
N ASP A 588 -22.82 29.15 -18.20
CA ASP A 588 -23.01 30.24 -19.15
C ASP A 588 -22.20 31.49 -18.78
N GLY A 589 -22.30 32.54 -19.60
CA GLY A 589 -21.62 33.83 -19.36
C GLY A 589 -21.99 34.50 -18.03
N ASN A 590 -23.14 34.16 -17.43
CA ASN A 590 -23.65 34.72 -16.17
C ASN A 590 -23.41 33.79 -14.98
N ASP A 591 -22.51 32.81 -15.12
CA ASP A 591 -22.22 31.79 -14.09
C ASP A 591 -23.41 30.90 -13.71
N SER A 592 -24.47 30.88 -14.52
CA SER A 592 -25.59 29.95 -14.34
C SER A 592 -25.23 28.56 -14.85
N ALA A 593 -25.49 27.54 -14.04
CA ALA A 593 -25.27 26.14 -14.39
C ALA A 593 -26.53 25.51 -14.99
N ARG A 594 -26.41 24.92 -16.19
CA ARG A 594 -27.44 24.07 -16.81
C ARG A 594 -26.94 22.64 -16.88
N HIS A 595 -27.73 21.70 -16.35
CA HIS A 595 -27.37 20.29 -16.28
C HIS A 595 -28.05 19.49 -17.39
N TYR A 596 -27.29 18.57 -17.98
CA TYR A 596 -27.74 17.70 -19.07
C TYR A 596 -27.37 16.25 -18.77
N TYR A 597 -28.17 15.34 -19.31
CA TYR A 597 -28.00 13.90 -19.16
C TYR A 597 -28.06 13.22 -20.53
N ILE A 598 -27.08 12.38 -20.84
CA ILE A 598 -27.04 11.56 -22.06
C ILE A 598 -27.15 10.09 -21.63
N PRO A 599 -28.29 9.43 -21.87
CA PRO A 599 -28.43 8.01 -21.54
C PRO A 599 -27.58 7.16 -22.50
N ASN A 600 -27.03 6.04 -22.02
CA ASN A 600 -26.30 5.06 -22.82
C ASN A 600 -27.15 3.80 -23.15
N THR A 601 -28.31 3.67 -22.52
CA THR A 601 -29.28 2.59 -22.74
C THR A 601 -30.71 3.17 -22.77
N TRP A 602 -31.72 2.30 -22.83
CA TRP A 602 -33.13 2.70 -22.73
C TRP A 602 -33.53 3.18 -21.34
N PHE A 603 -32.76 2.83 -20.31
CA PHE A 603 -33.00 3.30 -18.95
C PHE A 603 -32.60 4.78 -18.83
N GLU A 604 -33.50 5.58 -18.27
CA GLU A 604 -33.27 6.99 -17.94
C GLU A 604 -33.47 7.18 -16.45
N LYS A 605 -32.40 7.56 -15.74
CA LYS A 605 -32.47 7.77 -14.29
C LYS A 605 -33.32 8.99 -13.95
N PRO A 606 -34.03 9.00 -12.80
CA PRO A 606 -34.69 10.21 -12.32
C PRO A 606 -33.67 11.34 -12.14
N THR A 607 -33.83 12.43 -12.88
CA THR A 607 -32.90 13.57 -12.87
C THR A 607 -33.63 14.89 -13.15
N GLY A 608 -33.16 15.97 -12.53
CA GLY A 608 -33.58 17.34 -12.88
C GLY A 608 -32.84 17.92 -14.09
N ALA A 609 -31.90 17.18 -14.67
CA ALA A 609 -31.16 17.58 -15.87
C ALA A 609 -32.01 17.46 -17.14
N THR A 610 -31.68 18.24 -18.17
CA THR A 610 -32.28 18.06 -19.50
C THR A 610 -31.74 16.79 -20.16
N THR A 611 -32.61 15.80 -20.38
CA THR A 611 -32.25 14.56 -21.06
C THR A 611 -32.09 14.79 -22.57
N LEU A 612 -30.96 14.36 -23.11
CA LEU A 612 -30.62 14.42 -24.53
C LEU A 612 -30.77 13.04 -25.20
N PRO A 613 -30.77 12.95 -26.55
CA PRO A 613 -30.83 11.67 -27.24
C PRO A 613 -29.75 10.68 -26.80
N ARG A 614 -30.07 9.40 -26.77
CA ARG A 614 -29.17 8.34 -26.26
C ARG A 614 -27.87 8.24 -27.06
N TRP A 615 -26.79 7.92 -26.36
CA TRP A 615 -25.48 7.62 -26.95
C TRP A 615 -25.16 6.13 -26.86
N ILE A 616 -25.73 5.35 -27.78
CA ILE A 616 -25.50 3.91 -27.86
C ILE A 616 -24.31 3.63 -28.79
N GLY A 617 -23.27 2.99 -28.26
CA GLY A 617 -22.14 2.51 -29.05
C GLY A 617 -21.18 1.71 -28.18
N TRP A 618 -20.47 0.74 -28.76
CA TRP A 618 -19.63 -0.21 -28.01
C TRP A 618 -18.16 -0.16 -28.41
N GLY A 619 -17.31 -0.47 -27.43
CA GLY A 619 -15.86 -0.59 -27.60
C GLY A 619 -15.20 0.68 -28.16
N PRO A 620 -13.94 0.55 -28.63
CA PRO A 620 -13.16 1.68 -29.12
C PRO A 620 -13.46 2.06 -30.58
N LYS A 621 -14.39 1.36 -31.26
CA LYS A 621 -14.61 1.51 -32.71
C LYS A 621 -16.01 1.98 -33.11
N LEU A 622 -17.07 1.66 -32.35
CA LEU A 622 -18.42 2.07 -32.73
C LEU A 622 -18.88 3.34 -32.01
N LYS A 623 -19.33 4.33 -32.81
CA LYS A 623 -19.96 5.59 -32.35
C LYS A 623 -19.24 6.18 -31.13
N THR A 624 -17.92 6.30 -31.23
CA THR A 624 -17.07 6.81 -30.14
C THR A 624 -17.18 8.32 -29.94
N THR A 625 -18.01 9.01 -30.72
CA THR A 625 -18.30 10.43 -30.60
C THR A 625 -19.81 10.67 -30.50
N TYR A 626 -20.18 11.71 -29.76
CA TYR A 626 -21.55 12.21 -29.64
C TYR A 626 -21.54 13.73 -29.78
N THR A 627 -22.58 14.32 -30.37
CA THR A 627 -22.70 15.79 -30.50
C THR A 627 -24.05 16.23 -29.94
N ALA A 628 -24.01 16.96 -28.83
CA ALA A 628 -25.18 17.59 -28.24
C ALA A 628 -25.46 18.93 -28.91
N THR A 629 -26.73 19.24 -29.18
CA THR A 629 -27.18 20.59 -29.55
C THR A 629 -27.91 21.20 -28.37
N ILE A 630 -27.52 22.41 -28.00
CA ILE A 630 -27.95 23.09 -26.76
C ILE A 630 -28.21 24.56 -27.05
N ASN A 631 -29.10 25.18 -26.29
CA ASN A 631 -29.37 26.61 -26.36
C ASN A 631 -28.84 27.30 -25.10
N VAL A 632 -27.97 28.30 -25.28
CA VAL A 632 -27.34 29.10 -24.21
C VAL A 632 -27.18 30.54 -24.70
N ASN A 633 -28.12 31.41 -24.34
CA ASN A 633 -28.17 32.79 -24.85
C ASN A 633 -26.97 33.66 -24.44
N ASN A 634 -26.42 33.44 -23.24
CA ASN A 634 -25.28 34.20 -22.70
C ASN A 634 -23.91 33.63 -23.12
N GLY A 635 -23.90 32.72 -24.09
CA GLY A 635 -22.72 31.97 -24.49
C GLY A 635 -22.18 30.99 -23.44
N ILE A 636 -21.24 30.14 -23.86
CA ILE A 636 -20.70 29.06 -23.02
C ILE A 636 -19.37 29.49 -22.39
N LYS A 637 -19.37 29.65 -21.06
CA LYS A 637 -18.16 29.94 -20.27
C LYS A 637 -17.36 28.67 -20.01
N ASN A 638 -18.03 27.56 -19.67
CA ASN A 638 -17.39 26.27 -19.40
C ASN A 638 -18.32 25.08 -19.71
N VAL A 639 -17.73 23.92 -19.95
CA VAL A 639 -18.42 22.62 -20.03
C VAL A 639 -17.67 21.65 -19.12
N ILE A 640 -18.41 20.91 -18.30
CA ILE A 640 -17.87 20.00 -17.28
C ILE A 640 -18.61 18.67 -17.40
N ILE A 641 -17.90 17.59 -17.76
CA ILE A 641 -18.40 16.22 -17.64
C ILE A 641 -18.36 15.83 -16.17
N ASP A 642 -19.43 15.18 -15.72
CA ASP A 642 -19.63 14.74 -14.34
C ASP A 642 -19.27 15.82 -13.31
N PRO A 643 -20.09 16.88 -13.17
CA PRO A 643 -19.88 17.90 -12.15
C PRO A 643 -19.89 17.32 -10.72
N SER A 644 -20.47 16.12 -10.52
CA SER A 644 -20.52 15.45 -9.21
C SER A 644 -19.19 14.78 -8.82
N LYS A 645 -18.30 14.52 -9.78
CA LYS A 645 -17.02 13.81 -9.59
C LYS A 645 -17.21 12.42 -8.97
N ARG A 646 -18.19 11.67 -9.45
CA ARG A 646 -18.50 10.27 -9.07
C ARG A 646 -18.16 9.26 -10.18
N LEU A 647 -18.05 9.72 -11.42
CA LEU A 647 -17.66 8.88 -12.55
C LEU A 647 -16.16 8.59 -12.44
N ALA A 648 -15.80 7.31 -12.40
CA ALA A 648 -14.41 6.85 -12.21
C ALA A 648 -13.57 6.97 -13.50
N ASP A 649 -13.57 8.16 -14.09
CA ASP A 649 -12.84 8.46 -15.32
C ASP A 649 -11.33 8.51 -15.05
N VAL A 650 -10.54 7.74 -15.80
CA VAL A 650 -9.09 7.62 -15.60
C VAL A 650 -8.30 8.87 -16.03
N ASP A 651 -8.95 9.87 -16.63
CA ASP A 651 -8.33 11.13 -17.06
C ASP A 651 -9.30 12.33 -16.92
N MET A 652 -9.54 12.76 -15.68
CA MET A 652 -10.41 13.92 -15.39
C MET A 652 -9.91 15.25 -16.00
N THR A 653 -8.65 15.34 -16.43
CA THR A 653 -8.09 16.59 -17.00
C THR A 653 -8.73 16.99 -18.33
N ASN A 654 -9.36 16.03 -19.01
CA ASN A 654 -10.02 16.23 -20.29
C ASN A 654 -11.56 16.38 -20.17
N ASN A 655 -12.08 16.27 -18.93
CA ASN A 655 -13.49 16.36 -18.57
C ASN A 655 -13.96 17.79 -18.29
N MET A 656 -13.07 18.79 -18.34
CA MET A 656 -13.45 20.21 -18.22
C MET A 656 -12.63 21.10 -19.15
N LYS A 657 -13.25 22.15 -19.70
CA LYS A 657 -12.55 23.11 -20.59
C LYS A 657 -11.73 24.13 -19.82
N LYS A 658 -12.33 24.76 -18.81
CA LYS A 658 -11.67 25.67 -17.87
C LYS A 658 -11.60 25.04 -16.49
N GLY A 659 -10.55 25.34 -15.73
CA GLY A 659 -10.33 24.80 -14.37
C GLY A 659 -9.67 23.42 -14.30
N ARG A 660 -9.12 22.91 -15.42
CA ARG A 660 -8.42 21.61 -15.48
C ARG A 660 -7.08 21.56 -14.73
N ILE A 661 -6.52 22.74 -14.42
CA ILE A 661 -5.24 22.90 -13.72
C ILE A 661 -5.53 23.54 -12.37
N ASN A 662 -5.00 22.95 -11.31
CA ASN A 662 -4.91 23.51 -9.98
C ASN A 662 -3.50 24.07 -9.77
N VAL A 663 -3.35 25.38 -9.56
CA VAL A 663 -2.05 26.01 -9.25
C VAL A 663 -1.99 26.30 -7.76
N ARG A 664 -0.92 25.90 -7.09
CA ARG A 664 -0.71 26.15 -5.65
C ARG A 664 0.76 26.40 -5.31
N LEU A 665 1.02 26.83 -4.08
CA LEU A 665 2.38 26.89 -3.53
C LEU A 665 2.97 25.47 -3.38
N ASP A 666 4.23 25.29 -3.79
CA ASP A 666 5.02 24.08 -3.50
C ASP A 666 5.54 24.13 -2.05
N SER A 667 4.67 23.80 -1.11
CA SER A 667 4.96 23.82 0.33
C SER A 667 5.88 22.69 0.81
N LYS A 668 6.20 21.71 -0.05
CA LYS A 668 6.84 20.45 0.33
C LYS A 668 6.10 19.63 1.38
N VAL A 669 4.85 19.97 1.70
CA VAL A 669 3.97 19.14 2.55
C VAL A 669 3.28 18.09 1.69
N TYR A 670 3.45 16.82 2.06
CA TYR A 670 2.85 15.70 1.32
C TYR A 670 1.33 15.80 1.34
N ASN A 671 0.72 15.58 0.17
CA ASN A 671 -0.72 15.47 -0.01
C ASN A 671 -0.97 14.34 -1.02
N PRO A 672 -2.07 13.57 -0.90
CA PRO A 672 -2.41 12.56 -1.90
C PRO A 672 -2.49 13.14 -3.32
N PRO A 673 -2.14 12.36 -4.35
CA PRO A 673 -2.22 12.82 -5.74
C PRO A 673 -3.63 13.29 -6.11
N ASN A 674 -3.73 14.42 -6.79
CA ASN A 674 -5.02 14.95 -7.21
C ASN A 674 -5.50 14.21 -8.47
N TRP A 675 -6.48 13.32 -8.32
CA TRP A 675 -7.09 12.61 -9.44
C TRP A 675 -8.10 13.45 -10.23
N LYS A 676 -8.52 14.61 -9.70
CA LYS A 676 -9.58 15.45 -10.28
C LYS A 676 -9.06 16.49 -11.25
N GLN A 677 -7.81 16.94 -11.09
CA GLN A 677 -7.19 18.04 -11.84
C GLN A 677 -5.69 17.82 -11.98
N TYR A 678 -5.09 18.46 -12.99
CA TYR A 678 -3.64 18.57 -13.10
C TYR A 678 -3.09 19.49 -12.00
N ASP A 679 -2.17 19.02 -11.16
CA ASP A 679 -1.63 19.77 -10.01
C ASP A 679 -0.32 20.47 -10.42
N MET A 680 -0.33 21.80 -10.47
CA MET A 680 0.84 22.64 -10.67
C MET A 680 1.24 23.31 -9.36
N ARG A 681 2.54 23.27 -9.04
CA ARG A 681 3.09 23.80 -7.80
C ARG A 681 4.22 24.77 -8.12
N LEU A 682 4.10 25.99 -7.61
CA LEU A 682 5.07 27.08 -7.82
C LEU A 682 5.75 27.43 -6.49
N ARG A 683 7.04 27.74 -6.52
CA ARG A 683 7.75 28.37 -5.39
C ARG A 683 8.88 29.29 -5.87
N PRO A 684 9.26 30.31 -5.07
CA PRO A 684 10.52 31.00 -5.25
C PRO A 684 11.71 30.03 -5.20
N SER A 685 12.74 30.33 -5.97
CA SER A 685 13.98 29.58 -6.03
C SER A 685 15.15 30.54 -5.86
N LEU A 686 15.98 30.30 -4.84
CA LEU A 686 17.22 31.04 -4.59
C LEU A 686 18.38 30.09 -4.78
N TRP A 687 19.40 30.54 -5.50
CA TRP A 687 20.62 29.78 -5.73
C TRP A 687 21.82 30.73 -5.78
N HIS A 688 23.03 30.18 -5.65
CA HIS A 688 24.27 30.92 -5.78
C HIS A 688 25.34 30.01 -6.39
N ASN A 689 26.19 30.59 -7.23
CA ASN A 689 27.48 30.00 -7.58
C ASN A 689 28.52 31.14 -7.70
N GLY A 690 29.81 30.78 -7.78
CA GLY A 690 30.92 31.73 -7.78
C GLY A 690 30.97 32.66 -9.00
N TYR A 691 30.52 32.21 -10.17
CA TYR A 691 30.65 32.99 -11.41
C TYR A 691 29.38 33.78 -11.79
N ASP A 692 28.18 33.27 -11.54
CA ASP A 692 26.91 33.99 -11.74
C ASP A 692 26.53 34.89 -10.55
N GLY A 693 27.13 34.64 -9.38
CA GLY A 693 26.74 35.26 -8.12
C GLY A 693 25.37 34.77 -7.64
N LEU A 694 24.62 35.66 -6.97
CA LEU A 694 23.28 35.39 -6.47
C LEU A 694 22.29 35.23 -7.64
N LYS A 695 21.57 34.11 -7.63
CA LYS A 695 20.51 33.75 -8.59
C LYS A 695 19.14 33.79 -7.91
N VAL A 696 18.21 34.54 -8.50
CA VAL A 696 16.82 34.61 -8.04
C VAL A 696 15.92 34.07 -9.15
N GLY A 697 14.96 33.22 -8.80
CA GLY A 697 14.20 32.48 -9.79
C GLY A 697 12.90 31.90 -9.27
N LEU A 698 12.26 31.10 -10.13
CA LEU A 698 11.01 30.39 -9.84
C LEU A 698 11.18 28.91 -10.18
N ALA A 699 10.69 28.05 -9.30
CA ALA A 699 10.54 26.63 -9.55
C ALA A 699 9.06 26.29 -9.73
N LEU A 700 8.73 25.69 -10.86
CA LEU A 700 7.40 25.23 -11.24
C LEU A 700 7.44 23.72 -11.47
N SER A 701 6.65 22.97 -10.73
CA SER A 701 6.45 21.54 -10.97
C SER A 701 5.00 21.26 -11.34
N GLY A 702 4.75 20.20 -12.08
CA GLY A 702 3.40 19.81 -12.45
C GLY A 702 3.26 18.32 -12.69
N ASP A 703 2.11 17.74 -12.32
CA ASP A 703 1.80 16.36 -12.64
C ASP A 703 0.28 16.09 -12.64
N TYR A 704 -0.12 15.02 -13.33
CA TYR A 704 -1.39 14.35 -13.08
C TYR A 704 -1.13 12.92 -12.58
N LEU A 705 -1.60 12.65 -11.35
CA LEU A 705 -1.42 11.37 -10.65
C LEU A 705 0.05 10.91 -10.57
N MET A 706 1.00 11.85 -10.50
CA MET A 706 2.44 11.59 -10.47
C MET A 706 2.98 10.72 -11.62
N THR A 707 2.21 10.55 -12.71
CA THR A 707 2.53 9.59 -13.78
C THR A 707 2.36 10.17 -15.19
N LYS A 708 1.36 11.04 -15.41
CA LYS A 708 1.14 11.69 -16.71
C LYS A 708 1.70 13.11 -16.69
N HIS A 709 2.47 13.45 -17.72
CA HIS A 709 3.06 14.79 -17.92
C HIS A 709 3.69 15.37 -16.65
N VAL A 710 4.51 14.59 -15.96
CA VAL A 710 5.27 15.03 -14.79
C VAL A 710 6.37 15.96 -15.27
N PHE A 711 6.47 17.17 -14.72
CA PHE A 711 7.57 18.07 -15.06
C PHE A 711 8.06 18.89 -13.87
N ASP A 712 9.31 19.33 -13.97
CA ASP A 712 9.97 20.27 -13.07
C ASP A 712 10.76 21.28 -13.91
N LEU A 713 10.31 22.54 -13.93
CA LEU A 713 11.00 23.68 -14.52
C LEU A 713 11.56 24.55 -13.39
N THR A 714 12.84 24.86 -13.42
CA THR A 714 13.38 25.95 -12.60
C THR A 714 14.15 26.90 -13.49
N GLY A 715 13.80 28.19 -13.42
CA GLY A 715 14.48 29.27 -14.13
C GLY A 715 15.02 30.29 -13.14
N TRP A 716 16.18 30.85 -13.45
CA TRP A 716 16.87 31.84 -12.62
C TRP A 716 17.37 33.01 -13.45
N PHE A 717 17.36 34.19 -12.83
CA PHE A 717 18.10 35.37 -13.25
C PHE A 717 19.31 35.56 -12.33
N SER A 718 20.48 35.68 -12.94
CA SER A 718 21.75 35.92 -12.25
C SER A 718 22.01 37.41 -12.12
N SER A 719 22.57 37.85 -10.99
CA SER A 719 22.80 39.27 -10.70
C SER A 719 24.27 39.71 -10.77
N GLY A 720 25.22 38.76 -10.79
CA GLY A 720 26.65 39.05 -10.60
C GLY A 720 27.01 39.48 -9.18
N PHE A 721 26.03 39.71 -8.30
CA PHE A 721 26.28 40.06 -6.91
C PHE A 721 26.85 38.86 -6.12
N LEU A 722 27.85 39.07 -5.28
CA LEU A 722 28.59 38.00 -4.57
C LEU A 722 29.27 37.00 -5.50
N GLN A 723 29.75 37.48 -6.65
CA GLN A 723 30.73 36.76 -7.45
C GLN A 723 32.03 36.57 -6.67
N ALA A 724 32.65 35.41 -6.88
CA ALA A 724 33.88 35.01 -6.22
C ALA A 724 34.69 34.10 -7.14
N TYR A 725 36.00 34.03 -6.90
CA TYR A 725 36.91 33.13 -7.61
C TYR A 725 36.99 33.37 -9.12
N ILE A 726 36.85 34.62 -9.59
CA ILE A 726 37.02 35.02 -10.99
C ILE A 726 38.48 35.40 -11.22
N LYS A 727 39.14 34.86 -12.25
CA LYS A 727 40.54 35.22 -12.56
C LYS A 727 40.58 36.67 -13.07
N SER A 728 41.70 37.36 -12.88
CA SER A 728 41.90 38.72 -13.44
C SER A 728 41.80 38.77 -14.97
N SER A 729 42.05 37.64 -15.65
CA SER A 729 41.85 37.45 -17.10
C SER A 729 40.38 37.36 -17.51
N ASP A 730 39.48 37.03 -16.58
CA ASP A 730 38.09 36.73 -16.87
C ASP A 730 37.22 37.96 -16.60
N LYS A 731 36.25 38.23 -17.49
CA LYS A 731 35.36 39.38 -17.34
C LYS A 731 34.28 39.07 -16.29
N VAL A 732 34.25 39.90 -15.24
CA VAL A 732 33.30 39.83 -14.11
C VAL A 732 31.83 39.91 -14.57
N ASN A 733 31.52 40.55 -15.71
CA ASN A 733 30.14 40.70 -16.20
C ASN A 733 29.74 39.75 -17.35
N ASN A 734 30.53 38.71 -17.66
CA ASN A 734 30.27 37.78 -18.77
C ASN A 734 29.51 36.49 -18.34
N TYR A 735 28.83 36.53 -17.20
CA TYR A 735 28.09 35.39 -16.66
C TYR A 735 26.73 35.18 -17.35
N ASN A 736 26.16 33.99 -17.20
CA ASN A 736 24.85 33.64 -17.73
C ASN A 736 23.74 34.38 -16.99
N THR A 737 23.17 35.39 -17.66
CA THR A 737 22.08 36.19 -17.09
C THR A 737 20.81 35.37 -16.85
N VAL A 738 20.53 34.41 -17.72
CA VAL A 738 19.38 33.50 -17.60
C VAL A 738 19.89 32.07 -17.54
N SER A 739 19.41 31.29 -16.58
CA SER A 739 19.66 29.85 -16.53
C SER A 739 18.36 29.10 -16.30
N PHE A 740 18.25 27.89 -16.85
CA PHE A 740 17.12 27.02 -16.58
C PHE A 740 17.48 25.54 -16.57
N ILE A 741 16.63 24.78 -15.89
CA ILE A 741 16.56 23.32 -16.01
C ILE A 741 15.10 22.91 -16.14
N PHE A 742 14.80 22.10 -17.13
CA PHE A 742 13.48 21.54 -17.39
C PHE A 742 13.59 20.03 -17.44
N ASN A 743 12.88 19.34 -16.55
CA ASN A 743 12.73 17.89 -16.58
C ASN A 743 11.28 17.56 -16.91
N TYR A 744 11.07 16.58 -17.76
CA TYR A 744 9.75 16.09 -18.14
C TYR A 744 9.76 14.57 -18.23
N LYS A 745 8.70 13.93 -17.73
CA LYS A 745 8.50 12.48 -17.77
C LYS A 745 7.02 12.17 -17.95
N THR A 746 6.70 11.18 -18.76
CA THR A 746 5.31 10.70 -18.87
C THR A 746 5.26 9.20 -19.10
N SER A 747 4.27 8.55 -18.50
CA SER A 747 3.96 7.14 -18.74
C SER A 747 3.48 6.91 -20.17
N LEU A 748 3.94 5.78 -20.74
CA LEU A 748 3.55 5.25 -22.04
C LEU A 748 2.74 3.94 -21.90
N ASN A 749 2.20 3.63 -20.71
CA ASN A 749 1.50 2.37 -20.42
C ASN A 749 0.42 1.98 -21.42
N ARG A 750 -0.23 2.98 -22.04
CA ARG A 750 -1.21 2.77 -23.11
C ARG A 750 -0.66 2.02 -24.32
N TYR A 751 0.62 2.24 -24.66
CA TYR A 751 1.29 1.63 -25.80
C TYR A 751 2.20 0.48 -25.38
N LEU A 752 2.90 0.65 -24.25
CA LEU A 752 3.82 -0.33 -23.71
C LEU A 752 3.79 -0.26 -22.17
N LYS A 753 3.30 -1.32 -21.53
CA LYS A 753 3.21 -1.39 -20.05
C LYS A 753 4.57 -1.19 -19.37
N LYS A 754 4.53 -0.53 -18.20
CA LYS A 754 5.67 -0.19 -17.35
C LYS A 754 6.77 0.57 -18.09
N SER A 755 6.40 1.46 -19.01
CA SER A 755 7.35 2.27 -19.77
C SER A 755 7.09 3.77 -19.67
N ASN A 756 8.15 4.55 -19.78
CA ASN A 756 8.11 6.01 -19.70
C ASN A 756 8.96 6.64 -20.79
N PHE A 757 8.52 7.81 -21.24
CA PHE A 757 9.34 8.76 -21.96
C PHE A 757 9.86 9.82 -20.98
N TYR A 758 11.10 10.27 -21.17
CA TYR A 758 11.66 11.38 -20.42
C TYR A 758 12.49 12.32 -21.29
N LEU A 759 12.49 13.60 -20.89
CA LEU A 759 13.23 14.69 -21.51
C LEU A 759 13.85 15.55 -20.40
N GLN A 760 15.11 15.94 -20.57
CA GLN A 760 15.75 16.99 -19.80
C GLN A 760 16.30 18.02 -20.78
N LEU A 761 16.05 19.31 -20.51
CA LEU A 761 16.69 20.43 -21.17
C LEU A 761 17.33 21.30 -20.09
N LYS A 762 18.56 21.75 -20.30
CA LYS A 762 19.25 22.66 -19.38
C LYS A 762 20.08 23.67 -20.17
N SER A 763 20.08 24.90 -19.69
CA SER A 763 21.07 25.92 -20.00
C SER A 763 21.50 26.46 -18.64
N LEU A 764 22.58 25.91 -18.10
CA LEU A 764 22.90 26.07 -16.69
C LEU A 764 24.41 25.94 -16.46
N ASP A 765 24.97 26.97 -15.81
CA ASP A 765 26.39 27.05 -15.45
C ASP A 765 27.32 26.84 -16.67
N GLY A 766 26.98 27.56 -17.75
CA GLY A 766 27.68 27.59 -19.04
C GLY A 766 27.51 26.35 -19.92
N LEU A 767 26.61 25.44 -19.54
CA LEU A 767 26.35 24.21 -20.28
C LEU A 767 24.93 24.20 -20.82
N ASP A 768 24.83 24.16 -22.14
CA ASP A 768 23.60 23.78 -22.82
C ASP A 768 23.56 22.26 -22.98
N GLY A 769 22.46 21.65 -22.57
CA GLY A 769 22.33 20.20 -22.58
C GLY A 769 20.91 19.71 -22.81
N ALA A 770 20.79 18.60 -23.52
CA ALA A 770 19.53 17.92 -23.76
C ALA A 770 19.69 16.40 -23.57
N THR A 771 18.75 15.78 -22.85
CA THR A 771 18.64 14.32 -22.74
C THR A 771 17.24 13.91 -23.12
N ILE A 772 17.08 13.00 -24.07
CA ILE A 772 15.79 12.45 -24.48
C ILE A 772 15.85 10.92 -24.46
N GLY A 773 14.89 10.26 -23.81
CA GLY A 773 14.98 8.83 -23.60
C GLY A 773 13.68 8.10 -23.31
N LEU A 774 13.80 6.78 -23.32
CA LEU A 774 12.76 5.80 -22.98
C LEU A 774 13.29 4.88 -21.88
N GLU A 775 12.42 4.46 -20.97
CA GLU A 775 12.71 3.41 -20.00
C GLU A 775 11.57 2.41 -19.89
N LYS A 776 11.88 1.16 -19.55
CA LYS A 776 10.94 0.08 -19.25
C LYS A 776 11.37 -0.69 -18.01
N ARG A 777 10.43 -1.00 -17.12
CA ARG A 777 10.67 -1.86 -15.95
C ARG A 777 10.18 -3.29 -16.16
N SER A 778 10.85 -4.25 -15.52
CA SER A 778 10.38 -5.63 -15.42
C SER A 778 9.10 -5.73 -14.58
N ASN A 779 8.37 -6.85 -14.69
CA ASN A 779 7.10 -7.03 -13.96
C ASN A 779 7.28 -6.95 -12.44
N ASN A 780 8.41 -7.39 -11.90
CA ASN A 780 8.76 -7.30 -10.47
C ASN A 780 9.47 -6.00 -10.07
N ASP A 781 9.59 -5.03 -10.98
CA ASP A 781 10.27 -3.73 -10.82
C ASP A 781 11.75 -3.77 -10.39
N LYS A 782 12.35 -4.97 -10.33
CA LYS A 782 13.77 -5.18 -9.98
C LYS A 782 14.71 -4.68 -11.10
N THR A 783 14.29 -4.78 -12.36
CA THR A 783 15.12 -4.42 -13.53
C THR A 783 14.55 -3.23 -14.27
N ARG A 784 15.38 -2.24 -14.57
CA ARG A 784 15.07 -1.10 -15.45
C ARG A 784 15.96 -1.15 -16.68
N PHE A 785 15.36 -1.23 -17.85
CA PHE A 785 16.02 -1.04 -19.14
C PHE A 785 15.82 0.41 -19.57
N TYR A 786 16.85 1.07 -20.07
CA TYR A 786 16.74 2.43 -20.57
C TYR A 786 17.60 2.66 -21.81
N THR A 787 17.16 3.58 -22.64
CA THR A 787 17.96 4.17 -23.70
C THR A 787 17.72 5.67 -23.73
N HIS A 788 18.77 6.44 -23.97
CA HIS A 788 18.64 7.88 -24.19
C HIS A 788 19.73 8.42 -25.09
N TYR A 789 19.40 9.51 -25.75
CA TYR A 789 20.36 10.40 -26.38
C TYR A 789 20.68 11.55 -25.42
N LYS A 790 21.95 11.84 -25.21
CA LYS A 790 22.45 12.99 -24.43
C LYS A 790 23.31 13.86 -25.33
N ALA A 791 23.08 15.17 -25.32
CA ALA A 791 23.84 16.17 -26.07
C ALA A 791 24.24 17.33 -25.15
N MET A 792 25.44 17.87 -25.37
CA MET A 792 26.07 18.88 -24.53
C MET A 792 26.92 19.82 -25.38
N LEU A 793 26.84 21.12 -25.09
CA LEU A 793 27.64 22.15 -25.72
C LEU A 793 27.98 23.25 -24.72
N ARG A 794 29.22 23.73 -24.77
CA ARG A 794 29.65 25.00 -24.19
C ARG A 794 30.06 25.90 -25.35
N ASP A 795 29.40 27.03 -25.51
CA ASP A 795 29.49 27.82 -26.75
C ASP A 795 30.64 28.82 -26.72
N ILE A 796 30.95 29.37 -25.54
CA ILE A 796 31.97 30.42 -25.40
C ILE A 796 33.06 30.01 -24.40
N GLU A 797 34.25 30.55 -24.58
CA GLU A 797 35.41 30.26 -23.72
C GLU A 797 35.15 30.61 -22.24
N ALA A 798 34.38 31.68 -21.97
CA ALA A 798 34.03 32.10 -20.62
C ALA A 798 33.21 31.03 -19.84
N ASP A 799 32.56 30.09 -20.53
CA ASP A 799 31.84 28.98 -19.88
C ASP A 799 32.79 28.07 -19.09
N MET A 800 34.09 28.06 -19.40
CA MET A 800 35.07 27.27 -18.66
C MET A 800 35.26 27.80 -17.23
N THR A 801 34.98 29.09 -16.97
CA THR A 801 35.14 29.70 -15.64
C THR A 801 34.22 29.07 -14.59
N TYR A 802 33.10 28.48 -15.00
CA TYR A 802 32.21 27.74 -14.08
C TYR A 802 32.86 26.48 -13.51
N LEU A 803 33.63 25.77 -14.33
CA LEU A 803 34.03 24.39 -14.09
C LEU A 803 35.08 24.26 -12.99
N ILE A 804 34.98 23.18 -12.20
CA ILE A 804 36.02 22.82 -11.24
C ILE A 804 37.37 22.61 -11.96
N ASN A 805 37.37 21.87 -13.07
CA ASN A 805 38.55 21.64 -13.87
C ASN A 805 38.39 22.30 -15.25
N PRO A 806 38.76 23.58 -15.42
CA PRO A 806 38.49 24.34 -16.66
C PRO A 806 39.28 23.84 -17.88
N THR A 807 40.36 23.08 -17.68
CA THR A 807 41.18 22.50 -18.76
C THR A 807 40.63 21.17 -19.29
N GLU A 808 39.59 20.65 -18.65
CA GLU A 808 39.06 19.31 -18.91
C GLU A 808 37.82 19.31 -19.80
N TRP A 809 37.54 20.42 -20.48
CA TRP A 809 36.42 20.58 -21.39
C TRP A 809 36.82 21.40 -22.62
N GLY A 810 36.27 21.09 -23.78
CA GLY A 810 36.35 21.93 -24.97
C GLY A 810 35.19 22.92 -25.09
N TYR A 811 35.45 24.13 -25.60
CA TYR A 811 34.41 25.06 -26.06
C TYR A 811 34.18 24.89 -27.57
N GLN A 812 32.95 25.18 -28.05
CA GLN A 812 32.51 24.96 -29.44
C GLN A 812 32.71 23.52 -29.93
N LYS A 813 32.65 22.56 -29.01
CA LYS A 813 32.73 21.13 -29.27
C LYS A 813 31.42 20.46 -28.88
N PHE A 814 30.71 19.92 -29.87
CA PHE A 814 29.42 19.28 -29.65
C PHE A 814 29.61 17.84 -29.16
N ASN A 815 29.42 17.60 -27.86
CA ASN A 815 29.54 16.26 -27.28
C ASN A 815 28.16 15.61 -27.17
N SER A 816 27.92 14.57 -27.96
CA SER A 816 26.65 13.85 -27.92
C SER A 816 26.80 12.34 -28.07
N ALA A 817 25.99 11.59 -27.32
CA ALA A 817 26.07 10.13 -27.24
C ALA A 817 24.71 9.47 -27.08
N MET A 818 24.59 8.27 -27.65
CA MET A 818 23.51 7.31 -27.37
C MET A 818 23.91 6.38 -26.24
N HIS A 819 22.99 6.13 -25.32
CA HIS A 819 23.14 5.24 -24.18
C HIS A 819 22.16 4.07 -24.27
N PHE A 820 22.62 2.89 -23.88
CA PHE A 820 21.79 1.71 -23.64
C PHE A 820 22.20 1.09 -22.32
N GLY A 821 21.28 1.01 -21.37
CA GLY A 821 21.62 0.54 -20.04
C GLY A 821 20.54 -0.25 -19.34
N LEU A 822 20.99 -0.94 -18.30
CA LEU A 822 20.23 -1.82 -17.45
C LEU A 822 20.64 -1.59 -16.00
N ASP A 823 19.65 -1.35 -15.15
CA ASP A 823 19.81 -1.41 -13.69
C ASP A 823 19.08 -2.63 -13.15
N HIS A 824 19.73 -3.43 -12.31
CA HIS A 824 19.14 -4.59 -11.66
C HIS A 824 19.37 -4.54 -10.15
N ASN A 825 18.28 -4.44 -9.39
CA ASN A 825 18.30 -4.49 -7.93
C ASN A 825 18.14 -5.94 -7.45
N TYR A 826 19.04 -6.38 -6.56
CA TYR A 826 18.99 -7.70 -5.94
C TYR A 826 19.13 -7.61 -4.42
N ARG A 827 18.65 -8.64 -3.72
CA ARG A 827 18.68 -8.74 -2.25
C ARG A 827 19.16 -10.13 -1.86
N TYR A 828 19.99 -10.22 -0.83
CA TYR A 828 20.48 -11.46 -0.24
C TYR A 828 20.44 -11.37 1.29
N LYS A 829 20.84 -12.44 2.01
CA LYS A 829 20.50 -12.63 3.44
C LYS A 829 20.88 -11.46 4.36
N ARG A 830 21.99 -10.78 4.09
CA ARG A 830 22.52 -9.69 4.90
C ARG A 830 22.85 -8.47 4.05
N GLY A 831 22.15 -8.27 2.94
CA GLY A 831 22.47 -7.15 2.09
C GLY A 831 21.59 -6.97 0.87
N THR A 832 21.84 -5.87 0.20
CA THR A 832 21.20 -5.49 -1.06
C THR A 832 22.27 -5.03 -2.02
N GLY A 833 22.05 -5.20 -3.31
CA GLY A 833 22.94 -4.62 -4.29
C GLY A 833 22.23 -4.16 -5.55
N VAL A 834 22.98 -3.41 -6.35
CA VAL A 834 22.55 -2.87 -7.64
C VAL A 834 23.64 -3.15 -8.64
N ILE A 835 23.28 -3.80 -9.75
CA ILE A 835 24.10 -3.91 -10.95
C ILE A 835 23.63 -2.82 -11.91
N ASN A 836 24.56 -1.99 -12.37
CA ASN A 836 24.39 -1.07 -13.48
C ASN A 836 25.29 -1.52 -14.63
N PHE A 837 24.69 -1.80 -15.77
CA PHE A 837 25.39 -2.02 -17.02
C PHE A 837 24.98 -0.91 -17.98
N ASN A 838 25.94 -0.24 -18.61
CA ASN A 838 25.68 0.84 -19.54
C ASN A 838 26.66 0.79 -20.69
N THR A 839 26.16 0.86 -21.92
CA THR A 839 26.95 1.16 -23.10
C THR A 839 26.65 2.58 -23.55
N ARG A 840 27.67 3.29 -24.03
CA ARG A 840 27.51 4.60 -24.67
C ARG A 840 28.37 4.68 -25.93
N ALA A 841 27.89 5.40 -26.94
CA ALA A 841 28.62 5.66 -28.18
C ALA A 841 28.34 7.08 -28.66
N ALA A 842 29.36 7.77 -29.19
CA ALA A 842 29.20 9.05 -29.85
C ALA A 842 28.14 8.95 -30.95
N ALA A 843 27.24 9.93 -31.01
CA ALA A 843 26.12 9.91 -31.95
C ALA A 843 25.74 11.33 -32.36
N PHE A 844 25.51 11.56 -33.66
CA PHE A 844 25.12 12.86 -34.23
C PHE A 844 26.12 14.00 -33.95
N THR A 845 27.41 13.68 -33.83
CA THR A 845 28.52 14.63 -33.71
C THR A 845 29.68 14.22 -34.61
N ASN A 846 30.47 15.21 -35.06
CA ASN A 846 31.74 15.00 -35.76
C ASN A 846 32.95 15.42 -34.91
N ASP A 847 32.72 15.98 -33.72
CA ASP A 847 33.79 16.50 -32.86
C ASP A 847 34.49 15.42 -32.05
N TYR A 848 33.85 14.26 -31.87
CA TYR A 848 34.33 13.17 -31.05
C TYR A 848 34.02 11.80 -31.69
N ASP A 849 34.92 10.85 -31.46
CA ASP A 849 34.81 9.45 -31.87
C ASP A 849 35.13 8.59 -30.65
N TYR A 850 34.08 8.11 -29.97
CA TYR A 850 34.22 7.27 -28.79
C TYR A 850 33.06 6.34 -28.54
N SER A 851 33.34 5.25 -27.83
CA SER A 851 32.36 4.36 -27.23
C SER A 851 32.88 3.82 -25.91
N ALA A 852 32.00 3.47 -24.99
CA ALA A 852 32.39 2.85 -23.72
C ALA A 852 31.35 1.85 -23.24
N ILE A 853 31.83 0.81 -22.58
CA ILE A 853 31.03 -0.17 -21.84
C ILE A 853 31.41 -0.04 -20.38
N THR A 854 30.42 0.15 -19.51
CA THR A 854 30.60 0.32 -18.07
C THR A 854 29.77 -0.71 -17.32
N LEU A 855 30.39 -1.33 -16.32
CA LEU A 855 29.74 -2.20 -15.35
C LEU A 855 30.04 -1.68 -13.94
N SER A 856 29.00 -1.50 -13.14
CA SER A 856 29.14 -1.19 -11.71
C SER A 856 28.25 -2.11 -10.88
N CYS A 857 28.82 -2.74 -9.86
CA CYS A 857 28.11 -3.59 -8.92
C CYS A 857 28.32 -3.02 -7.51
N ILE A 858 27.28 -2.41 -6.94
CA ILE A 858 27.29 -1.86 -5.59
C ILE A 858 26.62 -2.85 -4.66
N ASN A 859 27.27 -3.22 -3.56
CA ASN A 859 26.73 -4.09 -2.53
C ASN A 859 26.74 -3.37 -1.18
N LYS A 860 25.64 -3.48 -0.44
CA LYS A 860 25.51 -2.98 0.93
C LYS A 860 25.22 -4.15 1.84
N ASN A 861 26.14 -4.44 2.76
CA ASN A 861 26.07 -5.56 3.67
C ASN A 861 25.89 -5.08 5.10
N ASP A 862 24.91 -5.64 5.79
CA ASP A 862 24.64 -5.42 7.22
C ASP A 862 25.27 -6.57 8.03
N LEU A 863 26.26 -6.23 8.85
CA LEU A 863 26.90 -7.14 9.80
C LEU A 863 26.62 -6.71 11.25
N GLY A 864 25.37 -6.34 11.54
CA GLY A 864 24.93 -5.88 12.85
C GLY A 864 25.22 -4.39 13.01
N LYS A 865 26.11 -4.04 13.95
CA LYS A 865 26.44 -2.62 14.20
C LYS A 865 27.46 -2.03 13.21
N ILE A 866 27.92 -2.83 12.24
CA ILE A 866 28.90 -2.47 11.23
C ILE A 866 28.30 -2.76 9.86
N ASN A 867 28.38 -1.81 8.94
CA ASN A 867 27.97 -2.01 7.54
C ASN A 867 29.19 -2.07 6.64
N ILE A 868 29.20 -3.00 5.68
CA ILE A 868 30.23 -3.09 4.64
C ILE A 868 29.60 -2.74 3.30
N ASN A 869 29.97 -1.61 2.73
CA ASN A 869 29.62 -1.26 1.35
C ASN A 869 30.80 -1.57 0.45
N THR A 870 30.53 -2.18 -0.70
CA THR A 870 31.54 -2.38 -1.74
C THR A 870 31.02 -1.93 -3.09
N ARG A 871 31.92 -1.51 -3.96
CA ARG A 871 31.66 -1.26 -5.37
C ARG A 871 32.73 -1.94 -6.19
N LEU A 872 32.29 -2.82 -7.09
CA LEU A 872 33.10 -3.24 -8.22
C LEU A 872 32.76 -2.34 -9.41
N PHE A 873 33.76 -1.80 -10.08
CA PHE A 873 33.60 -0.94 -11.24
C PHE A 873 34.56 -1.35 -12.34
N GLY A 874 34.08 -1.36 -13.58
CA GLY A 874 34.90 -1.54 -14.77
C GLY A 874 34.35 -0.69 -15.92
N GLN A 875 35.26 -0.05 -16.64
CA GLN A 875 34.95 0.61 -17.90
C GLN A 875 35.95 0.18 -18.96
N PHE A 876 35.44 -0.13 -20.15
CA PHE A 876 36.25 -0.39 -21.33
C PHE A 876 35.86 0.60 -22.43
N GLY A 877 36.81 1.42 -22.83
CA GLY A 877 36.62 2.55 -23.73
C GLY A 877 37.31 2.35 -25.09
N PHE A 878 36.67 2.84 -26.15
CA PHE A 878 37.11 2.74 -27.54
C PHE A 878 37.00 4.10 -28.26
N GLY A 879 37.68 4.21 -29.40
CA GLY A 879 37.64 5.38 -30.28
C GLY A 879 38.91 6.23 -30.22
N LYS A 880 39.11 7.06 -31.23
CA LYS A 880 40.35 7.83 -31.41
C LYS A 880 40.30 9.23 -30.80
N LEU A 881 39.10 9.75 -30.54
CA LEU A 881 38.90 11.14 -30.13
C LEU A 881 37.86 11.20 -29.00
N MET A 882 38.28 10.82 -27.80
CA MET A 882 37.44 10.91 -26.59
C MET A 882 37.38 12.36 -26.06
N PRO A 883 36.19 12.85 -25.66
CA PRO A 883 36.06 14.09 -24.94
C PRO A 883 36.69 13.97 -23.55
N SER A 884 37.57 14.91 -23.20
CA SER A 884 38.25 14.93 -21.89
C SER A 884 37.26 14.93 -20.73
N GLU A 885 36.12 15.62 -20.89
CA GLU A 885 35.08 15.73 -19.89
C GLU A 885 34.36 14.39 -19.62
N SER A 886 34.38 13.47 -20.60
CA SER A 886 33.70 12.17 -20.56
C SER A 886 34.67 11.00 -20.31
N MET A 887 35.97 11.25 -20.19
CA MET A 887 36.96 10.21 -19.88
C MET A 887 36.74 9.61 -18.48
N LEU A 888 37.29 8.43 -18.24
CA LEU A 888 37.33 7.83 -16.90
C LEU A 888 38.41 8.53 -16.07
N PHE A 889 38.10 8.91 -14.84
CA PHE A 889 39.07 9.53 -13.93
C PHE A 889 39.51 8.54 -12.85
N ALA A 890 40.79 8.61 -12.48
CA ALA A 890 41.38 7.78 -11.41
C ALA A 890 40.82 8.17 -10.04
N ALA A 891 40.67 9.47 -9.80
CA ALA A 891 40.15 10.02 -8.55
C ALA A 891 38.80 10.70 -8.79
N GLY A 892 37.72 9.99 -8.46
CA GLY A 892 36.36 10.54 -8.44
C GLY A 892 35.68 10.71 -9.79
N ALA A 893 34.57 11.44 -9.76
CA ALA A 893 33.72 11.72 -10.92
C ALA A 893 34.44 12.50 -12.03
N ASN A 894 34.13 12.19 -13.29
CA ASN A 894 34.60 13.00 -14.42
C ASN A 894 33.81 14.31 -14.54
N ASN A 895 34.27 15.23 -15.39
CA ASN A 895 33.65 16.56 -15.47
C ASN A 895 32.20 16.51 -15.97
N GLU A 896 31.86 15.56 -16.86
CA GLU A 896 30.48 15.31 -17.26
C GLU A 896 29.59 14.91 -16.06
N GLU A 897 30.05 14.00 -15.20
CA GLU A 897 29.35 13.53 -13.99
C GLU A 897 29.24 14.65 -12.93
N LEU A 898 30.29 15.48 -12.77
CA LEU A 898 30.26 16.64 -11.88
C LEU A 898 29.11 17.61 -12.23
N MET A 899 28.76 17.72 -13.52
CA MET A 899 27.67 18.58 -13.99
C MET A 899 26.26 18.10 -13.60
N ASP A 900 26.11 16.83 -13.22
CA ASP A 900 24.82 16.27 -12.83
C ASP A 900 24.49 16.49 -11.34
N ASN A 901 25.45 17.03 -10.56
CA ASN A 901 25.25 17.43 -9.17
C ASN A 901 25.35 18.94 -8.99
N LYS A 902 24.28 19.52 -8.42
CA LYS A 902 24.13 20.97 -8.23
C LYS A 902 25.22 21.63 -7.38
N TYR A 903 25.92 20.88 -6.52
CA TYR A 903 26.97 21.42 -5.66
C TYR A 903 28.37 21.30 -6.26
N THR A 904 28.54 20.52 -7.33
CA THR A 904 29.84 20.23 -7.96
C THR A 904 29.94 20.71 -9.40
N ARG A 905 28.81 21.02 -10.04
CA ARG A 905 28.75 21.52 -11.42
C ARG A 905 29.36 22.91 -11.63
N SER A 906 29.55 23.66 -10.55
CA SER A 906 30.14 24.99 -10.58
C SER A 906 30.87 25.30 -9.28
N TYR A 907 31.92 26.12 -9.33
CA TYR A 907 32.54 26.69 -8.13
C TYR A 907 31.55 27.54 -7.30
N GLY A 908 31.77 27.65 -5.98
CA GLY A 908 30.96 28.49 -5.08
C GLY A 908 30.65 27.91 -3.69
N PHE A 909 30.80 26.59 -3.50
CA PHE A 909 30.52 25.91 -2.22
C PHE A 909 31.78 25.42 -1.48
N GLY A 910 32.97 25.71 -2.01
CA GLY A 910 34.29 25.40 -1.44
C GLY A 910 35.37 26.29 -2.05
N ALA A 911 36.57 26.31 -1.46
CA ALA A 911 37.68 27.11 -1.97
C ALA A 911 38.14 26.60 -3.34
N ARG A 912 38.47 27.52 -4.28
CA ARG A 912 38.89 27.15 -5.64
C ARG A 912 40.15 26.29 -5.63
N GLU A 913 41.09 26.64 -4.78
CA GLU A 913 42.34 25.93 -4.48
C GLU A 913 42.14 24.51 -3.92
N TRP A 914 40.92 24.10 -3.55
CA TRP A 914 40.66 22.70 -3.18
C TRP A 914 40.48 21.78 -4.40
N GLY A 915 40.25 22.33 -5.59
CA GLY A 915 40.12 21.59 -6.86
C GLY A 915 41.33 21.75 -7.79
N GLY A 916 41.29 21.11 -8.96
CA GLY A 916 42.36 21.14 -9.96
C GLY A 916 43.38 20.00 -9.85
N TYR A 917 44.26 19.89 -10.86
CA TYR A 917 45.28 18.84 -10.97
C TYR A 917 46.70 19.43 -10.91
N GLY A 918 47.59 18.83 -10.13
CA GLY A 918 48.98 19.26 -9.95
C GLY A 918 49.93 18.12 -9.55
N ASP A 919 51.07 18.50 -8.99
CA ASP A 919 52.13 17.60 -8.51
C ASP A 919 51.93 17.10 -7.05
N VAL A 920 50.91 17.66 -6.38
CA VAL A 920 50.38 17.27 -5.05
C VAL A 920 48.91 16.86 -5.14
N THR A 921 48.39 16.24 -4.07
CA THR A 921 46.96 15.99 -3.91
C THR A 921 46.18 17.26 -3.55
N ASN A 922 44.89 17.32 -3.89
CA ASN A 922 43.99 18.43 -3.56
C ASN A 922 43.02 18.06 -2.41
N HIS A 923 42.12 18.98 -2.05
CA HIS A 923 41.22 18.84 -0.90
C HIS A 923 39.75 18.61 -1.28
N PHE A 924 39.45 18.32 -2.55
CA PHE A 924 38.08 18.11 -3.04
C PHE A 924 37.94 16.75 -3.72
N THR A 925 36.81 16.08 -3.51
CA THR A 925 36.47 14.85 -4.23
C THR A 925 34.98 14.72 -4.47
N ALA A 926 34.61 14.04 -5.54
CA ALA A 926 33.23 13.64 -5.82
C ALA A 926 33.20 12.16 -6.15
N GLY A 927 32.21 11.43 -5.62
CA GLY A 927 32.04 10.00 -5.93
C GLY A 927 31.79 9.78 -7.42
N GLY A 928 32.52 8.85 -8.03
CA GLY A 928 32.49 8.56 -9.46
C GLY A 928 33.83 8.00 -9.95
N GLY A 929 33.95 7.74 -11.25
CA GLY A 929 35.17 7.15 -11.84
C GLY A 929 35.66 5.90 -11.11
N LEU A 930 36.99 5.78 -10.93
CA LEU A 930 37.62 4.72 -10.13
C LEU A 930 37.56 4.98 -8.60
N ASN A 931 37.21 6.21 -8.20
CA ASN A 931 37.08 6.63 -6.80
C ASN A 931 38.32 6.32 -5.93
N LEU A 932 39.54 6.49 -6.47
CA LEU A 932 40.78 6.40 -5.70
C LEU A 932 41.06 7.74 -5.01
N ARG A 933 40.57 7.90 -3.78
CA ARG A 933 40.39 9.20 -3.11
C ARG A 933 41.73 9.85 -2.79
N GLY A 934 42.71 9.06 -2.37
CA GLY A 934 44.08 9.47 -2.05
C GLY A 934 44.86 10.06 -3.23
N TYR A 935 44.33 9.99 -4.45
CA TYR A 935 44.94 10.55 -5.66
C TYR A 935 44.19 11.76 -6.21
N SER A 936 43.21 12.31 -5.47
CA SER A 936 42.45 13.46 -5.94
C SER A 936 43.36 14.66 -6.19
N GLY A 937 43.20 15.26 -7.36
CA GLY A 937 44.03 16.38 -7.82
C GLY A 937 45.47 16.05 -8.17
N TYR A 938 45.90 14.79 -8.12
CA TYR A 938 47.25 14.44 -8.54
C TYR A 938 47.30 14.06 -10.02
N LEU A 939 48.26 14.62 -10.76
CA LEU A 939 48.49 14.33 -12.19
C LEU A 939 48.94 12.90 -12.49
N LEU A 940 49.33 12.12 -11.47
CA LEU A 940 49.76 10.72 -11.63
C LEU A 940 50.80 10.56 -12.75
N ALA A 941 51.88 11.33 -12.66
CA ALA A 941 52.97 11.33 -13.65
C ALA A 941 53.75 10.00 -13.60
N GLU A 942 53.95 9.35 -14.74
CA GLU A 942 54.81 8.18 -14.91
C GLU A 942 55.84 8.45 -16.00
N LYS A 943 57.09 8.04 -15.78
CA LYS A 943 58.13 8.14 -16.80
C LYS A 943 58.06 6.91 -17.71
N ASN A 944 57.78 7.14 -18.98
CA ASN A 944 57.76 6.11 -20.02
C ASN A 944 59.20 5.61 -20.30
N PRO A 945 59.37 4.40 -20.88
CA PRO A 945 60.70 3.86 -21.22
C PRO A 945 61.53 4.74 -22.16
N ASP A 946 60.89 5.60 -22.95
CA ASP A 946 61.52 6.56 -23.87
C ASP A 946 61.95 7.88 -23.19
N GLY A 947 61.72 8.02 -21.88
CA GLY A 947 62.07 9.20 -21.10
C GLY A 947 60.99 10.31 -21.07
N SER A 948 59.89 10.17 -21.82
CA SER A 948 58.73 11.07 -21.74
C SER A 948 57.87 10.81 -20.49
N PHE A 949 57.00 11.75 -20.13
CA PHE A 949 56.06 11.57 -19.01
C PHE A 949 54.63 11.34 -19.52
N SER A 950 53.94 10.33 -18.98
CA SER A 950 52.50 10.12 -19.14
C SER A 950 51.77 10.54 -17.86
N TYR A 951 50.68 11.29 -18.00
CA TYR A 951 49.83 11.71 -16.87
C TYR A 951 48.60 10.81 -16.81
N GLN A 952 48.49 9.98 -15.76
CA GLN A 952 47.55 8.87 -15.71
C GLN A 952 46.34 9.12 -14.80
N TYR A 953 46.00 10.39 -14.56
CA TYR A 953 44.85 10.74 -13.73
C TYR A 953 43.50 10.55 -14.44
N LYS A 954 43.50 10.39 -15.77
CA LYS A 954 42.34 10.06 -16.60
C LYS A 954 42.72 9.12 -17.74
N GLY A 955 41.73 8.38 -18.25
CA GLY A 955 41.91 7.34 -19.28
C GLY A 955 40.60 6.95 -19.95
N SER A 956 40.67 6.01 -20.89
CA SER A 956 39.51 5.41 -21.57
C SER A 956 38.99 4.15 -20.86
N THR A 957 39.91 3.41 -20.23
CA THR A 957 39.70 2.06 -19.71
C THR A 957 40.28 1.95 -18.31
N GLY A 958 39.53 1.31 -17.40
CA GLY A 958 39.97 1.11 -16.03
C GLY A 958 39.04 0.23 -15.23
N ALA A 959 39.53 -0.26 -14.10
CA ALA A 959 38.75 -1.04 -13.16
C ALA A 959 39.11 -0.66 -11.72
N ALA A 960 38.14 -0.74 -10.82
CA ALA A 960 38.34 -0.47 -9.41
C ALA A 960 37.48 -1.37 -8.52
N PHE A 961 37.99 -1.62 -7.33
CA PHE A 961 37.26 -2.14 -6.20
C PHE A 961 37.34 -1.13 -5.05
N ASN A 962 36.18 -0.66 -4.60
CA ASN A 962 36.07 0.29 -3.51
C ASN A 962 35.34 -0.34 -2.33
N MET A 963 35.76 -0.03 -1.10
CA MET A 963 35.14 -0.54 0.12
C MET A 963 34.99 0.55 1.18
N GLU A 964 33.85 0.55 1.88
CA GLU A 964 33.59 1.34 3.08
C GLU A 964 33.11 0.43 4.22
N LEU A 965 33.77 0.51 5.38
CA LEU A 965 33.36 -0.12 6.62
C LEU A 965 32.78 0.95 7.54
N GLU A 966 31.46 0.99 7.70
CA GLU A 966 30.78 2.00 8.51
C GLU A 966 30.53 1.55 9.95
N PHE A 967 30.75 2.45 10.90
CA PHE A 967 30.56 2.19 12.33
C PHE A 967 29.44 3.04 12.94
N GLY A 968 28.56 3.61 12.10
CA GLY A 968 27.57 4.61 12.53
C GLY A 968 26.67 4.19 13.70
N GLU A 969 26.38 2.89 13.84
CA GLU A 969 25.57 2.39 14.97
C GLU A 969 26.35 2.31 16.29
N LEU A 970 27.64 1.94 16.24
CA LEU A 970 28.53 1.94 17.40
C LEU A 970 28.74 3.36 17.95
N PHE A 971 28.65 4.34 17.07
CA PHE A 971 28.84 5.76 17.35
C PHE A 971 27.53 6.55 17.39
N SER A 972 26.40 5.87 17.57
CA SER A 972 25.07 6.50 17.59
C SER A 972 24.89 7.53 18.70
N TRP A 973 25.71 7.50 19.75
CA TRP A 973 25.75 8.49 20.84
C TRP A 973 26.26 9.88 20.40
N PHE A 974 26.99 9.98 19.28
CA PHE A 974 27.36 11.27 18.67
C PHE A 974 26.17 11.99 18.02
N ASN A 975 25.06 11.30 17.77
CA ASN A 975 23.88 11.88 17.14
C ASN A 975 22.89 12.37 18.22
N PRO A 976 22.65 13.68 18.37
CA PRO A 976 21.71 14.19 19.36
C PRO A 976 20.33 13.57 19.17
N LYS A 977 19.70 13.09 20.25
CA LYS A 977 18.41 12.37 20.18
C LYS A 977 17.32 13.15 19.43
N PHE A 978 17.33 14.49 19.54
CA PHE A 978 16.37 15.38 18.86
C PHE A 978 16.61 15.53 17.35
N LEU A 979 17.79 15.17 16.84
CA LEU A 979 18.16 15.23 15.41
C LEU A 979 18.33 13.86 14.77
N LYS A 980 18.23 12.76 15.52
CA LYS A 980 18.52 11.39 15.06
C LYS A 980 17.84 10.97 13.75
N ASN A 981 16.66 11.55 13.45
CA ASN A 981 15.89 11.25 12.25
C ASN A 981 16.14 12.23 11.08
N SER A 982 16.85 13.32 11.33
CA SER A 982 17.11 14.40 10.37
C SER A 982 18.58 14.49 9.99
N ILE A 983 19.49 14.39 10.97
CA ILE A 983 20.94 14.51 10.78
C ILE A 983 21.63 13.26 11.33
N LYS A 984 22.60 12.72 10.58
CA LYS A 984 23.43 11.58 11.00
C LYS A 984 24.90 11.83 10.69
N ILE A 985 25.74 11.70 11.71
CA ILE A 985 27.19 11.57 11.56
C ILE A 985 27.55 10.09 11.56
N GLN A 986 28.28 9.63 10.54
CA GLN A 986 28.70 8.24 10.42
C GLN A 986 30.20 8.16 10.09
N PRO A 987 31.05 7.73 11.03
CA PRO A 987 32.44 7.42 10.73
C PRO A 987 32.56 6.09 9.99
N TYR A 988 33.57 5.98 9.14
CA TYR A 988 33.90 4.79 8.38
C TYR A 988 35.40 4.67 8.13
N LEU A 989 35.85 3.44 7.85
CA LEU A 989 37.13 3.18 7.21
C LEU A 989 36.88 2.97 5.73
N PHE A 990 37.82 3.36 4.88
CA PHE A 990 37.76 3.05 3.46
C PHE A 990 39.06 2.45 2.95
N GLY A 991 38.94 1.67 1.89
CA GLY A 991 40.05 1.12 1.13
C GLY A 991 39.63 0.94 -0.31
N ASP A 992 40.44 1.46 -1.22
CA ASP A 992 40.17 1.48 -2.63
C ASP A 992 41.39 0.99 -3.40
N VAL A 993 41.16 0.24 -4.47
CA VAL A 993 42.22 -0.22 -5.39
C VAL A 993 41.71 -0.13 -6.80
N GLY A 994 42.55 0.29 -7.73
CA GLY A 994 42.17 0.44 -9.12
C GLY A 994 43.34 0.58 -10.05
N VAL A 995 43.04 0.49 -11.34
CA VAL A 995 44.00 0.60 -12.42
C VAL A 995 43.35 1.30 -13.59
N ILE A 996 44.13 2.12 -14.29
CA ILE A 996 43.69 2.91 -15.44
C ILE A 996 44.71 2.76 -16.57
N ASN A 997 44.25 2.88 -17.81
CA ASN A 997 45.13 2.78 -18.97
C ASN A 997 46.05 4.01 -19.10
N ILE A 998 47.22 3.82 -19.69
CA ILE A 998 48.30 4.83 -19.77
C ILE A 998 48.54 5.34 -21.20
N ASN A 999 48.07 4.58 -22.18
CA ASN A 999 48.20 4.86 -23.59
C ASN A 999 47.08 5.79 -24.10
N LYS A 1000 47.29 6.42 -25.25
CA LYS A 1000 46.32 7.38 -25.81
C LYS A 1000 45.07 6.66 -26.34
N PRO A 1001 43.90 7.33 -26.39
CA PRO A 1001 42.71 6.80 -27.06
C PRO A 1001 43.03 6.38 -28.51
N GLY A 1002 42.56 5.19 -28.91
CA GLY A 1002 42.77 4.64 -30.25
C GLY A 1002 43.99 3.72 -30.41
N GLU A 1003 44.87 3.65 -29.41
CA GLU A 1003 45.98 2.68 -29.34
C GLU A 1003 45.56 1.39 -28.60
N THR A 1004 46.30 0.29 -28.77
CA THR A 1004 46.11 -0.95 -28.00
C THR A 1004 46.20 -0.66 -26.51
N VAL A 1005 45.17 -1.03 -25.74
CA VAL A 1005 45.08 -0.73 -24.30
C VAL A 1005 46.29 -1.26 -23.54
N VAL A 1006 47.02 -0.37 -22.88
CA VAL A 1006 48.09 -0.69 -21.94
C VAL A 1006 47.66 -0.21 -20.56
N MET A 1007 47.53 -1.14 -19.61
CA MET A 1007 47.15 -0.83 -18.24
C MET A 1007 48.37 -0.33 -17.45
N GLY A 1008 48.16 0.70 -16.63
CA GLY A 1008 49.20 1.22 -15.74
C GLY A 1008 49.42 0.34 -14.52
N SER A 1009 50.29 0.80 -13.63
CA SER A 1009 50.50 0.13 -12.34
C SER A 1009 49.25 0.27 -11.45
N PRO A 1010 48.84 -0.79 -10.71
CA PRO A 1010 47.76 -0.70 -9.74
C PRO A 1010 48.02 0.36 -8.67
N MET A 1011 46.97 1.13 -8.36
CA MET A 1011 46.96 2.18 -7.36
C MET A 1011 46.01 1.76 -6.24
N ALA A 1012 46.39 1.99 -4.99
CA ALA A 1012 45.52 1.76 -3.86
C ALA A 1012 45.65 2.88 -2.83
N ASP A 1013 44.54 3.20 -2.19
CA ASP A 1013 44.49 4.13 -1.06
C ASP A 1013 43.61 3.59 0.06
N ALA A 1014 43.94 3.97 1.29
CA ALA A 1014 43.18 3.58 2.46
C ALA A 1014 43.21 4.69 3.52
N GLY A 1015 42.14 4.78 4.29
CA GLY A 1015 41.99 5.87 5.24
C GLY A 1015 40.77 5.78 6.13
N VAL A 1016 40.53 6.88 6.83
CA VAL A 1016 39.38 7.07 7.71
C VAL A 1016 38.51 8.19 7.16
N GLY A 1017 37.20 8.10 7.34
CA GLY A 1017 36.29 9.14 6.90
C GLY A 1017 35.09 9.29 7.81
N ALA A 1018 34.36 10.38 7.64
CA ALA A 1018 33.08 10.62 8.30
C ALA A 1018 32.10 11.31 7.35
N THR A 1019 30.85 10.88 7.37
CA THR A 1019 29.76 11.56 6.66
C THR A 1019 28.91 12.38 7.62
N PHE A 1020 28.55 13.58 7.21
CA PHE A 1020 27.47 14.39 7.78
C PHE A 1020 26.28 14.31 6.82
N ASN A 1021 25.20 13.64 7.23
CA ASN A 1021 24.03 13.37 6.40
C ASN A 1021 22.83 14.14 6.92
N ILE A 1022 22.27 15.03 6.12
CA ILE A 1022 20.90 15.54 6.30
C ILE A 1022 19.97 14.57 5.58
N VAL A 1023 19.42 13.61 6.33
CA VAL A 1023 18.59 12.51 5.81
C VAL A 1023 17.14 12.95 5.58
N ARG A 1024 16.61 13.79 6.47
CA ARG A 1024 15.24 14.33 6.39
C ARG A 1024 15.23 15.79 6.83
N TRP A 1025 14.42 16.59 6.14
CA TRP A 1025 14.22 18.00 6.43
C TRP A 1025 12.95 18.20 7.29
N GLY A 1026 12.94 17.58 8.48
CA GLY A 1026 11.77 17.56 9.35
C GLY A 1026 10.59 16.79 8.73
N GLN A 1027 9.42 17.44 8.66
CA GLN A 1027 8.19 16.89 8.10
C GLN A 1027 8.02 17.19 6.59
N LEU A 1028 9.00 17.86 5.96
CA LEU A 1028 8.96 18.20 4.54
C LEU A 1028 9.32 16.99 3.66
N SER A 1029 8.60 16.84 2.56
CA SER A 1029 8.70 15.75 1.59
C SER A 1029 9.35 16.22 0.27
N GLY A 1030 9.88 15.27 -0.51
CA GLY A 1030 10.45 15.56 -1.83
C GLY A 1030 11.77 16.34 -1.83
N LEU A 1031 12.40 16.52 -0.67
CA LEU A 1031 13.74 17.12 -0.56
C LEU A 1031 14.80 16.01 -0.58
N LYS A 1032 15.79 16.13 -1.48
CA LYS A 1032 16.89 15.17 -1.57
C LYS A 1032 17.75 15.23 -0.30
N PRO A 1033 18.24 14.07 0.20
CA PRO A 1033 19.25 14.05 1.24
C PRO A 1033 20.50 14.82 0.79
N LEU A 1034 21.21 15.40 1.76
CA LEU A 1034 22.53 15.99 1.54
C LEU A 1034 23.54 15.22 2.37
N THR A 1035 24.56 14.68 1.72
CA THR A 1035 25.69 14.05 2.40
C THR A 1035 26.93 14.87 2.11
N ILE A 1036 27.61 15.30 3.16
CA ILE A 1036 28.95 15.88 3.10
C ILE A 1036 29.88 14.81 3.69
N ARG A 1037 30.96 14.47 2.99
CA ARG A 1037 31.98 13.54 3.46
C ARG A 1037 33.27 14.28 3.73
N PHE A 1038 33.95 13.86 4.78
CA PHE A 1038 35.32 14.24 5.09
C PHE A 1038 36.13 12.96 5.12
N ASP A 1039 37.09 12.83 4.20
CA ASP A 1039 37.98 11.67 4.12
C ASP A 1039 39.41 12.08 4.45
N MET A 1040 40.12 11.15 5.08
CA MET A 1040 41.52 11.25 5.37
C MET A 1040 42.25 10.04 4.78
N PRO A 1041 42.71 10.12 3.51
CA PRO A 1041 43.56 9.09 2.91
C PRO A 1041 44.92 9.06 3.62
N LEU A 1042 45.12 8.05 4.46
CA LEU A 1042 46.34 7.91 5.26
C LEU A 1042 47.43 7.16 4.51
N PHE A 1043 47.06 6.24 3.62
CA PHE A 1043 47.96 5.38 2.87
C PHE A 1043 47.66 5.48 1.37
N ILE A 1044 48.71 5.53 0.55
CA ILE A 1044 48.64 5.38 -0.91
C ILE A 1044 49.81 4.49 -1.39
N THR A 1045 49.67 3.80 -2.53
CA THR A 1045 50.76 2.95 -3.09
C THR A 1045 51.66 3.65 -4.09
N ARG A 1046 51.29 4.86 -4.54
CA ARG A 1046 52.03 5.62 -5.55
C ARG A 1046 52.16 7.07 -5.10
N LEU A 1047 53.38 7.54 -4.87
CA LEU A 1047 53.61 8.87 -4.32
C LEU A 1047 53.36 9.98 -5.35
N PRO A 1048 52.69 11.06 -4.96
CA PRO A 1048 52.80 12.35 -5.60
C PRO A 1048 54.24 12.82 -5.67
N TYR A 1049 54.60 13.54 -6.73
CA TYR A 1049 55.98 13.94 -7.00
C TYR A 1049 56.60 14.73 -5.84
N ALA A 1050 55.80 15.58 -5.18
CA ALA A 1050 56.24 16.39 -4.05
C ALA A 1050 56.10 15.69 -2.67
N GLU A 1051 55.57 14.46 -2.61
CA GLU A 1051 55.36 13.71 -1.37
C GLU A 1051 56.45 12.66 -1.14
N LYS A 1052 56.92 12.51 0.10
CA LYS A 1052 58.02 11.60 0.46
C LYS A 1052 57.57 10.29 1.10
N ASP A 1053 56.38 10.29 1.72
CA ASP A 1053 55.91 9.21 2.58
C ASP A 1053 54.60 8.58 2.08
N TYR A 1054 54.59 7.25 1.98
CA TYR A 1054 53.40 6.48 1.58
C TYR A 1054 52.28 6.60 2.61
N VAL A 1055 52.66 6.77 3.88
CA VAL A 1055 51.76 7.01 5.00
C VAL A 1055 51.91 8.45 5.46
N GLN A 1056 50.90 9.28 5.24
CA GLN A 1056 50.86 10.64 5.76
C GLN A 1056 49.43 11.18 5.85
N PHE A 1057 49.27 12.26 6.61
CA PHE A 1057 47.99 12.93 6.76
C PHE A 1057 47.60 13.65 5.46
N ARG A 1058 46.56 13.16 4.80
CA ARG A 1058 45.85 13.86 3.73
C ARG A 1058 44.41 14.07 4.18
N TRP A 1059 43.75 15.10 3.67
CA TRP A 1059 42.35 15.35 3.96
C TRP A 1059 41.64 15.92 2.74
N MET A 1060 40.36 15.60 2.63
CA MET A 1060 39.52 16.07 1.53
C MET A 1060 38.04 16.12 1.93
N VAL A 1061 37.30 17.00 1.27
CA VAL A 1061 35.86 17.14 1.42
C VAL A 1061 35.17 16.70 0.13
N GLY A 1062 34.12 15.91 0.28
CA GLY A 1062 33.28 15.52 -0.85
C GLY A 1062 31.79 15.72 -0.60
N ILE A 1063 31.05 15.70 -1.70
CA ILE A 1063 29.60 15.86 -1.69
C ILE A 1063 28.97 14.60 -2.26
N ASN A 1064 27.96 14.09 -1.55
CA ASN A 1064 27.40 12.75 -1.69
C ASN A 1064 28.41 11.64 -1.33
N ARG A 1065 27.92 10.41 -1.25
CA ARG A 1065 28.80 9.24 -1.05
C ARG A 1065 29.54 8.86 -2.32
N ALA A 1066 30.59 8.07 -2.14
CA ALA A 1066 31.37 7.49 -3.22
C ALA A 1066 30.55 6.58 -4.15
N PHE A 1067 29.68 5.74 -3.57
CA PHE A 1067 28.83 4.76 -4.26
C PHE A 1067 27.67 4.27 -3.38
#